data_AF-A0A2M8RCL2-F1
#
_entry.id   AF-A0A2M8RCL2-F1
#
_cell.length_a   1.000
_cell.length_b   1.000
_cell.length_c   1.000
_cell.angle_alpha   90.00
_cell.angle_beta   90.00
_cell.angle_gamma   90.00
#
_symmetry.space_group_name_H-M   'P 1'
#
loop_
_entity.id
_entity.type
_entity.pdbx_description
1 polymer ?
#
loop_
_entity_poly.entity_id
_entity_poly.type
_entity_poly.pdbx_seq_one_letter_code
_entity_poly.pdbx_strand_id
1 'polypeptide(L)'
;MSQFTFESGRRNLRSLAAVLPAAVLAAALLGLAPASSEPVRKSGYAIGTESCGSGDLAFPRIQIDMKAGFCAGLVASEEDRLRFPRSIVQVPGRDLFVVADMGGWGHADGRLLLLDPHAPQGLRFKELLTGIEYPFGLVIGPDRKLYASTAEAIFRFDPLADNPRSTVETIIRHMPGRRITLPDGTRLDESAHPLKQFVFDRNGRLFVNVGSHSDDCITPAPITKPCAAAEGASALASIWLFTPPAGGVFPALKPREPDPPHTVYARGLRNSMALALHPNFPDAGYAFLQAENARDLPDIFKPNEEINAIEQGKHYGWPYCYDLSTPSPEFRLVLQSGVYKSLCSANALYKAPLSLLPPHGAPLAMLYYHGAKFPELEGKLLVGLHGYRPTGSRLLVYDVDDHGFPKPAPAPVRYHVSCAADPTRSFQTDAGEVAVAPFEELIAGWHRVNGARPQGAPVGMTVAEDGAIWLVEDKNKTVIRIDRAAGDPPAPLPCDMRSQAMIDQLAVFVARDAQNSARLTTLRNGLVEKHCVGCHTDFGLRPGQSEAEKDGAVLRFMLSQDGWIYPGDPDAGKLRTRLRGLGAEKLMPPGGESLPKTELGYKRLLDAADLLVAKMVPGTRMRIKAGPPQRKFYGKTNKECGEIPAAKVVVVTQRSAVDKPGFSRFFRPADPYLNGECTDDDGYYIRQEFLVPVQ
;
A
#
# COMPACT_ATOMS: atom_id res chain seq x y z
N MET A 1 -51.46 -42.97 31.53
CA MET A 1 -50.88 -44.26 31.94
C MET A 1 -49.36 -44.10 31.93
N SER A 2 -48.62 -43.99 33.02
CA SER A 2 -48.95 -44.07 34.44
C SER A 2 -48.08 -43.08 35.21
N GLN A 3 -48.72 -42.37 36.13
CA GLN A 3 -48.15 -41.44 37.11
C GLN A 3 -47.75 -42.18 38.40
N PHE A 4 -47.16 -41.42 39.32
CA PHE A 4 -47.09 -41.58 40.79
C PHE A 4 -45.83 -42.25 41.38
N THR A 5 -44.86 -41.46 41.93
CA THR A 5 -44.69 -40.90 43.33
C THR A 5 -44.10 -41.93 44.31
N PHE A 6 -43.14 -41.63 45.19
CA PHE A 6 -43.28 -40.77 46.40
C PHE A 6 -41.92 -40.37 47.05
N GLU A 7 -41.90 -39.14 47.55
CA GLU A 7 -41.23 -38.45 48.70
C GLU A 7 -39.93 -38.94 49.40
N SER A 8 -38.94 -38.02 49.43
CA SER A 8 -38.32 -37.28 50.58
C SER A 8 -38.22 -37.91 51.98
N GLY A 9 -37.01 -37.91 52.56
CA GLY A 9 -36.79 -38.00 54.01
C GLY A 9 -35.32 -37.79 54.45
N ARG A 10 -35.10 -36.95 55.46
CA ARG A 10 -33.84 -36.29 55.89
C ARG A 10 -33.02 -37.05 56.97
N ARG A 11 -31.72 -36.73 57.00
CA ARG A 11 -30.81 -36.44 58.16
C ARG A 11 -30.10 -37.58 58.94
N ASN A 12 -28.76 -37.51 58.87
CA ASN A 12 -27.72 -37.46 59.91
C ASN A 12 -27.80 -38.35 61.17
N LEU A 13 -26.70 -39.06 61.51
CA LEU A 13 -25.70 -38.66 62.54
C LEU A 13 -24.68 -39.79 62.83
N ARG A 14 -23.40 -39.37 62.96
CA ARG A 14 -22.28 -39.87 63.82
C ARG A 14 -21.65 -41.24 63.49
N SER A 15 -20.35 -41.40 63.22
CA SER A 15 -19.05 -40.95 63.80
C SER A 15 -18.39 -42.11 64.58
N LEU A 16 -17.16 -42.48 64.19
CA LEU A 16 -16.00 -43.03 64.98
C LEU A 16 -15.07 -43.76 63.98
N ALA A 17 -13.95 -43.15 63.54
CA ALA A 17 -12.63 -43.08 64.16
C ALA A 17 -11.77 -44.36 63.96
N ALA A 18 -10.73 -44.26 63.13
CA ALA A 18 -9.46 -45.00 63.25
C ALA A 18 -8.38 -44.36 62.36
N VAL A 19 -7.14 -44.39 62.87
CA VAL A 19 -5.97 -43.58 62.49
C VAL A 19 -5.08 -44.31 61.47
N LEU A 20 -4.37 -43.50 60.66
CA LEU A 20 -3.40 -43.71 59.57
C LEU A 20 -2.33 -44.82 59.75
N PRO A 21 -1.64 -45.19 58.64
CA PRO A 21 -0.27 -44.67 58.51
C PRO A 21 0.07 -44.05 57.15
N ALA A 22 1.11 -43.21 57.19
CA ALA A 22 1.58 -42.28 56.19
C ALA A 22 2.25 -42.94 54.96
N ALA A 23 2.00 -42.37 53.78
CA ALA A 23 2.85 -42.50 52.61
C ALA A 23 3.19 -41.09 52.10
N VAL A 24 4.48 -40.79 52.08
CA VAL A 24 5.09 -39.57 51.55
C VAL A 24 4.90 -39.55 50.03
N LEU A 25 4.15 -38.59 49.50
CA LEU A 25 4.20 -38.22 48.08
C LEU A 25 4.71 -36.78 47.97
N ALA A 26 5.84 -36.63 47.30
CA ALA A 26 6.45 -35.36 46.96
C ALA A 26 5.50 -34.54 46.06
N ALA A 27 5.17 -33.32 46.49
CA ALA A 27 4.47 -32.36 45.66
C ALA A 27 5.41 -31.79 44.60
N ALA A 28 5.31 -32.31 43.37
CA ALA A 28 5.85 -31.63 42.19
C ALA A 28 4.89 -30.47 41.84
N LEU A 29 5.25 -29.26 42.24
CA LEU A 29 4.67 -28.02 41.70
C LEU A 29 5.11 -27.88 40.24
N LEU A 30 4.41 -28.57 39.34
CA LEU A 30 4.40 -28.24 37.92
C LEU A 30 3.64 -26.93 37.77
N GLY A 31 4.37 -25.82 37.79
CA GLY A 31 3.89 -24.56 37.25
C GLY A 31 3.57 -24.77 35.77
N LEU A 32 2.29 -25.01 35.47
CA LEU A 32 1.77 -24.89 34.12
C LEU A 32 1.89 -23.41 33.73
N ALA A 33 2.99 -23.06 33.05
CA ALA A 33 3.01 -21.86 32.25
C ALA A 33 1.82 -21.94 31.27
N PRO A 34 0.96 -20.92 31.18
CA PRO A 34 -0.11 -20.94 30.20
C PRO A 34 0.53 -21.08 28.83
N ALA A 35 0.16 -22.14 28.10
CA ALA A 35 0.51 -22.26 26.70
C ALA A 35 0.03 -20.99 26.00
N SER A 36 0.97 -20.17 25.52
CA SER A 36 0.69 -18.99 24.73
C SER A 36 -0.02 -19.46 23.45
N SER A 37 -1.35 -19.43 23.43
CA SER A 37 -2.13 -19.71 22.23
C SER A 37 -1.78 -18.68 21.17
N GLU A 38 -1.37 -19.12 19.98
CA GLU A 38 -1.14 -18.20 18.87
C GLU A 38 -2.40 -17.37 18.59
N PRO A 39 -2.27 -16.07 18.33
CA PRO A 39 -3.42 -15.22 18.02
C PRO A 39 -4.11 -15.72 16.75
N VAL A 40 -5.44 -15.77 16.77
CA VAL A 40 -6.25 -16.09 15.60
C VAL A 40 -5.93 -15.08 14.50
N ARG A 41 -5.68 -15.56 13.27
CA ARG A 41 -5.43 -14.70 12.12
C ARG A 41 -6.47 -14.89 11.04
N LYS A 42 -6.80 -13.80 10.35
CA LYS A 42 -7.67 -13.78 9.17
C LYS A 42 -7.05 -12.88 8.12
N SER A 43 -6.85 -13.38 6.91
CA SER A 43 -6.15 -12.64 5.86
C SER A 43 -4.82 -12.02 6.32
N GLY A 44 -4.10 -12.72 7.21
CA GLY A 44 -2.83 -12.25 7.80
C GLY A 44 -2.96 -11.26 8.97
N TYR A 45 -4.14 -10.69 9.25
CA TYR A 45 -4.35 -9.81 10.40
C TYR A 45 -4.53 -10.62 11.67
N ALA A 46 -3.82 -10.26 12.74
CA ALA A 46 -4.08 -10.76 14.08
C ALA A 46 -5.39 -10.19 14.62
N ILE A 47 -6.27 -11.08 15.07
CA ILE A 47 -7.60 -10.75 15.54
C ILE A 47 -7.59 -10.81 17.07
N GLY A 48 -7.83 -9.67 17.71
CA GLY A 48 -7.98 -9.55 19.16
C GLY A 48 -9.44 -9.66 19.62
N THR A 49 -9.66 -9.36 20.90
CA THR A 49 -11.00 -9.28 21.51
C THR A 49 -11.66 -7.90 21.34
N GLU A 50 -10.89 -6.89 20.93
CA GLU A 50 -11.43 -5.56 20.66
C GLU A 50 -12.28 -5.53 19.40
N SER A 51 -13.30 -4.67 19.40
CA SER A 51 -14.14 -4.41 18.24
C SER A 51 -14.07 -2.95 17.81
N CYS A 52 -14.39 -2.72 16.55
CA CYS A 52 -14.54 -1.41 15.95
C CYS A 52 -15.96 -1.29 15.39
N GLY A 53 -16.64 -0.19 15.73
CA GLY A 53 -18.07 0.01 15.45
C GLY A 53 -18.94 -0.29 16.66
N SER A 54 -20.25 -0.38 16.43
CA SER A 54 -21.25 -0.51 17.49
C SER A 54 -22.43 -1.36 17.05
N GLY A 55 -23.12 -2.01 18.01
CA GLY A 55 -24.26 -2.87 17.73
C GLY A 55 -23.89 -4.02 16.78
N ASP A 56 -24.78 -4.34 15.85
CA ASP A 56 -24.60 -5.45 14.90
C ASP A 56 -23.59 -5.14 13.77
N LEU A 57 -23.03 -3.92 13.76
CA LEU A 57 -21.95 -3.49 12.86
C LEU A 57 -20.63 -3.26 13.61
N ALA A 58 -20.46 -3.93 14.76
CA ALA A 58 -19.19 -4.04 15.47
C ALA A 58 -18.39 -5.23 14.92
N PHE A 59 -17.23 -4.96 14.32
CA PHE A 59 -16.36 -5.98 13.73
C PHE A 59 -15.05 -6.10 14.52
N PRO A 60 -14.36 -7.25 14.49
CA PRO A 60 -13.06 -7.38 15.15
C PRO A 60 -12.11 -6.27 14.71
N ARG A 61 -11.56 -5.55 15.69
CA ARG A 61 -10.65 -4.44 15.44
C ARG A 61 -9.32 -5.01 14.94
N ILE A 62 -8.86 -4.50 13.81
CA ILE A 62 -7.52 -4.80 13.30
C ILE A 62 -6.57 -3.66 13.66
N GLN A 63 -5.33 -4.03 14.01
CA GLN A 63 -4.32 -3.06 14.41
C GLN A 63 -3.74 -2.38 13.16
N ILE A 64 -4.43 -1.36 12.65
CA ILE A 64 -3.92 -0.46 11.61
C ILE A 64 -3.66 0.89 12.27
N ASP A 65 -2.58 1.57 11.89
CA ASP A 65 -2.29 2.90 12.42
C ASP A 65 -3.26 3.90 11.77
N MET A 66 -3.99 4.64 12.60
CA MET A 66 -5.07 5.52 12.13
C MET A 66 -5.02 6.86 12.84
N LYS A 67 -5.61 7.88 12.22
CA LYS A 67 -5.86 9.16 12.86
C LYS A 67 -6.64 8.94 14.17
N ALA A 68 -6.33 9.74 15.19
CA ALA A 68 -7.05 9.76 16.46
C ALA A 68 -8.56 9.87 16.24
N GLY A 69 -9.36 9.09 16.99
CA GLY A 69 -10.82 9.07 16.85
C GLY A 69 -11.37 8.05 15.84
N PHE A 70 -10.52 7.28 15.17
CA PHE A 70 -10.92 6.26 14.18
C PHE A 70 -10.43 4.86 14.56
N CYS A 71 -11.14 3.84 14.10
CA CYS A 71 -10.71 2.45 14.13
C CYS A 71 -11.04 1.75 12.82
N ALA A 72 -10.39 0.61 12.57
CA ALA A 72 -10.67 -0.28 11.45
C ALA A 72 -11.20 -1.63 11.97
N GLY A 73 -12.36 -2.03 11.48
CA GLY A 73 -12.98 -3.32 11.74
C GLY A 73 -12.89 -4.23 10.52
N LEU A 74 -12.46 -5.48 10.71
CA LEU A 74 -12.41 -6.49 9.66
C LEU A 74 -13.80 -7.12 9.45
N VAL A 75 -14.47 -6.70 8.39
CA VAL A 75 -15.85 -7.13 8.09
C VAL A 75 -15.85 -8.52 7.46
N ALA A 76 -15.01 -8.71 6.45
CA ALA A 76 -14.85 -9.96 5.73
C ALA A 76 -13.40 -10.19 5.34
N SER A 77 -13.03 -11.46 5.14
CA SER A 77 -11.66 -11.88 4.84
C SER A 77 -11.63 -13.01 3.79
N GLU A 78 -10.47 -13.58 3.52
CA GLU A 78 -10.30 -14.71 2.59
C GLU A 78 -11.22 -15.88 2.94
N GLU A 79 -11.46 -16.11 4.24
CA GLU A 79 -12.34 -17.15 4.74
C GLU A 79 -13.81 -16.96 4.32
N ASP A 80 -14.22 -15.75 3.93
CA ASP A 80 -15.52 -15.46 3.31
C ASP A 80 -15.53 -15.69 1.79
N ARG A 81 -14.45 -16.27 1.24
CA ARG A 81 -14.25 -16.64 -0.18
C ARG A 81 -14.09 -15.45 -1.13
N LEU A 82 -13.59 -14.32 -0.63
CA LEU A 82 -13.07 -13.23 -1.45
C LEU A 82 -11.80 -13.67 -2.19
N ARG A 83 -11.66 -13.29 -3.45
CA ARG A 83 -10.46 -13.65 -4.25
C ARG A 83 -9.60 -12.44 -4.61
N PHE A 84 -10.22 -11.41 -5.16
CA PHE A 84 -9.55 -10.20 -5.65
C PHE A 84 -10.53 -9.01 -5.68
N PRO A 85 -11.07 -8.58 -4.52
CA PRO A 85 -12.06 -7.50 -4.46
C PRO A 85 -11.47 -6.16 -4.93
N ARG A 86 -12.22 -5.45 -5.77
CA ARG A 86 -11.77 -4.20 -6.42
C ARG A 86 -12.59 -2.98 -6.00
N SER A 87 -13.91 -3.10 -5.97
CA SER A 87 -14.79 -1.99 -5.59
C SER A 87 -15.92 -2.45 -4.69
N ILE A 88 -16.46 -1.53 -3.91
CA ILE A 88 -17.60 -1.75 -3.02
C ILE A 88 -18.55 -0.56 -3.10
N VAL A 89 -19.86 -0.82 -3.11
CA VAL A 89 -20.90 0.22 -3.08
C VAL A 89 -22.08 -0.27 -2.24
N GLN A 90 -22.71 0.61 -1.47
CA GLN A 90 -23.92 0.27 -0.73
C GLN A 90 -25.14 0.21 -1.66
N VAL A 91 -26.02 -0.77 -1.45
CA VAL A 91 -27.34 -0.82 -2.08
C VAL A 91 -28.22 0.26 -1.46
N PRO A 92 -28.79 1.21 -2.23
CA PRO A 92 -29.53 2.34 -1.66
C PRO A 92 -30.68 1.93 -0.73
N GLY A 93 -30.72 2.51 0.47
CA GLY A 93 -31.72 2.27 1.50
C GLY A 93 -31.67 0.87 2.12
N ARG A 94 -30.53 0.19 2.06
CA ARG A 94 -30.31 -1.15 2.62
C ARG A 94 -28.92 -1.24 3.24
N ASP A 95 -28.80 -1.97 4.33
CA ASP A 95 -27.49 -2.31 4.93
C ASP A 95 -26.84 -3.51 4.21
N LEU A 96 -26.84 -3.46 2.88
CA LEU A 96 -26.24 -4.47 2.00
C LEU A 96 -25.28 -3.77 1.03
N PHE A 97 -24.21 -4.46 0.66
CA PHE A 97 -23.20 -3.90 -0.25
C PHE A 97 -22.98 -4.83 -1.43
N VAL A 98 -22.58 -4.27 -2.57
CA VAL A 98 -22.11 -5.06 -3.70
C VAL A 98 -20.61 -4.86 -3.84
N VAL A 99 -19.91 -5.98 -3.96
CA VAL A 99 -18.45 -6.04 -4.15
C VAL A 99 -18.15 -6.59 -5.54
N ALA A 100 -17.31 -5.89 -6.29
CA ALA A 100 -16.72 -6.39 -7.53
C ALA A 100 -15.50 -7.22 -7.16
N ASP A 101 -15.58 -8.54 -7.35
CA ASP A 101 -14.48 -9.46 -7.11
C ASP A 101 -13.92 -9.94 -8.46
N MET A 102 -12.71 -9.49 -8.80
CA MET A 102 -12.12 -9.69 -10.12
C MET A 102 -11.69 -11.14 -10.36
N GLY A 103 -11.54 -11.95 -9.32
CA GLY A 103 -10.93 -13.28 -9.40
C GLY A 103 -9.41 -13.26 -9.57
N GLY A 104 -8.87 -12.37 -10.41
CA GLY A 104 -7.44 -12.14 -10.60
C GLY A 104 -7.12 -11.60 -12.00
N TRP A 105 -5.84 -11.28 -12.26
CA TRP A 105 -5.38 -10.89 -13.59
C TRP A 105 -5.27 -12.10 -14.53
N GLY A 106 -5.71 -11.97 -15.78
CA GLY A 106 -5.78 -13.06 -16.75
C GLY A 106 -7.02 -13.96 -16.62
N HIS A 107 -7.92 -13.64 -15.70
CA HIS A 107 -9.12 -14.42 -15.40
C HIS A 107 -10.38 -13.82 -16.04
N ALA A 108 -11.31 -14.70 -16.43
CA ALA A 108 -12.64 -14.34 -16.92
C ALA A 108 -13.77 -14.82 -15.98
N ASP A 109 -13.42 -15.42 -14.83
CA ASP A 109 -14.37 -15.96 -13.84
C ASP A 109 -14.67 -14.96 -12.70
N GLY A 110 -14.49 -13.66 -12.94
CA GLY A 110 -14.84 -12.59 -12.00
C GLY A 110 -16.32 -12.56 -11.67
N ARG A 111 -16.66 -11.90 -10.55
CA ARG A 111 -17.97 -11.97 -9.90
C ARG A 111 -18.42 -10.62 -9.36
N LEU A 112 -19.74 -10.43 -9.28
CA LEU A 112 -20.35 -9.44 -8.40
C LEU A 112 -20.98 -10.19 -7.22
N LEU A 113 -20.67 -9.75 -6.01
CA LEU A 113 -21.09 -10.39 -4.76
C LEU A 113 -21.96 -9.43 -3.96
N LEU A 114 -23.06 -9.92 -3.40
CA LEU A 114 -23.84 -9.21 -2.39
C LEU A 114 -23.26 -9.56 -1.02
N LEU A 115 -22.78 -8.56 -0.30
CA LEU A 115 -22.34 -8.62 1.09
C LEU A 115 -23.50 -8.28 2.02
N ASP A 116 -23.82 -9.22 2.89
CA ASP A 116 -24.61 -8.99 4.11
C ASP A 116 -23.64 -8.87 5.32
N PRO A 117 -23.47 -7.66 5.89
CA PRO A 117 -22.59 -7.43 7.03
C PRO A 117 -23.14 -8.00 8.35
N HIS A 118 -24.42 -8.38 8.41
CA HIS A 118 -25.05 -8.98 9.59
C HIS A 118 -24.99 -10.51 9.58
N ALA A 119 -24.78 -11.12 8.41
CA ALA A 119 -24.64 -12.56 8.28
C ALA A 119 -23.38 -13.09 8.98
N PRO A 120 -23.39 -14.32 9.50
CA PRO A 120 -22.21 -14.93 10.11
C PRO A 120 -21.11 -15.15 9.07
N GLN A 121 -19.86 -15.21 9.54
CA GLN A 121 -18.68 -15.49 8.70
C GLN A 121 -18.88 -16.76 7.86
N GLY A 122 -18.41 -16.74 6.62
CA GLY A 122 -18.56 -17.80 5.63
C GLY A 122 -19.90 -17.77 4.87
N LEU A 123 -20.90 -17.08 5.42
CA LEU A 123 -22.24 -16.89 4.81
C LEU A 123 -22.51 -15.44 4.39
N ARG A 124 -21.52 -14.55 4.52
CA ARG A 124 -21.65 -13.11 4.24
C ARG A 124 -21.91 -12.77 2.78
N PHE A 125 -21.44 -13.60 1.85
CA PHE A 125 -21.53 -13.31 0.42
C PHE A 125 -22.49 -14.23 -0.31
N LYS A 126 -23.38 -13.62 -1.10
CA LYS A 126 -24.18 -14.27 -2.15
C LYS A 126 -23.65 -13.86 -3.52
N GLU A 127 -23.41 -14.82 -4.41
CA GLU A 127 -23.05 -14.51 -5.80
C GLU A 127 -24.26 -13.91 -6.54
N LEU A 128 -24.09 -12.72 -7.10
CA LEU A 128 -25.11 -12.05 -7.92
C LEU A 128 -24.92 -12.41 -9.39
N LEU A 129 -23.70 -12.19 -9.88
CA LEU A 129 -23.28 -12.47 -11.24
C LEU A 129 -21.88 -13.10 -11.21
N THR A 130 -21.62 -13.98 -12.17
CA THR A 130 -20.36 -14.73 -12.32
C THR A 130 -19.95 -14.77 -13.80
N GLY A 131 -18.68 -15.07 -14.06
CA GLY A 131 -18.14 -15.11 -15.43
C GLY A 131 -17.98 -13.73 -16.04
N ILE A 132 -17.62 -12.74 -15.20
CA ILE A 132 -17.41 -11.35 -15.62
C ILE A 132 -15.91 -11.13 -15.79
N GLU A 133 -15.50 -10.68 -16.98
CA GLU A 133 -14.11 -10.31 -17.25
C GLU A 133 -13.80 -8.94 -16.64
N TYR A 134 -12.85 -8.92 -15.71
CA TYR A 134 -12.32 -7.72 -15.04
C TYR A 134 -13.36 -6.72 -14.50
N PRO A 135 -14.29 -7.15 -13.63
CA PRO A 135 -15.17 -6.21 -12.96
C PRO A 135 -14.37 -5.23 -12.09
N PHE A 136 -14.66 -3.94 -12.23
CA PHE A 136 -14.03 -2.88 -11.43
C PHE A 136 -15.02 -1.79 -11.05
N GLY A 137 -15.48 -0.98 -12.00
CA GLY A 137 -16.35 0.16 -11.72
C GLY A 137 -17.67 -0.31 -11.12
N LEU A 138 -18.04 0.26 -9.97
CA LEU A 138 -19.31 0.03 -9.28
C LEU A 138 -19.84 1.37 -8.75
N VAL A 139 -20.98 1.81 -9.26
CA VAL A 139 -21.56 3.13 -8.95
C VAL A 139 -23.07 3.05 -8.90
N ILE A 140 -23.71 3.83 -8.03
CA ILE A 140 -25.16 4.06 -8.08
C ILE A 140 -25.44 5.16 -9.12
N GLY A 141 -26.19 4.82 -10.16
CA GLY A 141 -26.52 5.74 -11.23
C GLY A 141 -27.64 6.73 -10.87
N PRO A 142 -27.93 7.70 -11.77
CA PRO A 142 -28.95 8.73 -11.57
C PRO A 142 -30.38 8.17 -11.43
N ASP A 143 -30.62 6.95 -11.90
CA ASP A 143 -31.87 6.20 -11.74
C ASP A 143 -31.93 5.38 -10.43
N ARG A 144 -30.97 5.59 -9.52
CA ARG A 144 -30.77 4.84 -8.26
C ARG A 144 -30.52 3.34 -8.44
N LYS A 145 -30.22 2.87 -9.66
CA LYS A 145 -29.80 1.50 -9.92
C LYS A 145 -28.29 1.35 -9.78
N LEU A 146 -27.84 0.12 -9.61
CA LEU A 146 -26.42 -0.21 -9.54
C LEU A 146 -25.86 -0.45 -10.94
N TYR A 147 -24.79 0.27 -11.28
CA TYR A 147 -24.04 0.14 -12.52
C TYR A 147 -22.70 -0.54 -12.23
N ALA A 148 -22.34 -1.48 -13.10
CA ALA A 148 -21.10 -2.23 -13.03
C ALA A 148 -20.38 -2.21 -14.38
N SER A 149 -19.05 -2.29 -14.35
CA SER A 149 -18.25 -2.47 -15.56
C SER A 149 -17.71 -3.89 -15.72
N THR A 150 -17.40 -4.23 -16.96
CA THR A 150 -16.41 -5.25 -17.34
C THR A 150 -15.18 -4.55 -17.92
N ALA A 151 -14.25 -5.29 -18.53
CA ALA A 151 -13.20 -4.71 -19.36
C ALA A 151 -13.73 -3.89 -20.56
N GLU A 152 -14.91 -4.24 -21.09
CA GLU A 152 -15.42 -3.76 -22.38
C GLU A 152 -16.84 -3.17 -22.33
N ALA A 153 -17.54 -3.29 -21.20
CA ALA A 153 -18.94 -2.91 -21.09
C ALA A 153 -19.25 -2.19 -19.78
N ILE A 154 -20.32 -1.40 -19.79
CA ILE A 154 -21.02 -0.90 -18.61
C ILE A 154 -22.46 -1.36 -18.71
N PHE A 155 -22.99 -1.90 -17.62
CA PHE A 155 -24.35 -2.39 -17.51
C PHE A 155 -24.94 -2.03 -16.15
N ARG A 156 -26.25 -2.04 -16.02
CA ARG A 156 -26.95 -1.91 -14.74
C ARG A 156 -27.81 -3.14 -14.47
N PHE A 157 -28.10 -3.42 -13.21
CA PHE A 157 -28.92 -4.55 -12.81
C PHE A 157 -29.55 -4.33 -11.42
N ASP A 158 -30.51 -5.16 -11.05
CA ASP A 158 -31.10 -5.19 -9.72
C ASP A 158 -30.40 -6.27 -8.86
N PRO A 159 -29.61 -5.88 -7.85
CA PRO A 159 -28.91 -6.84 -6.99
C PRO A 159 -29.84 -7.57 -6.01
N LEU A 160 -31.08 -7.10 -5.82
CA LEU A 160 -32.03 -7.69 -4.87
C LEU A 160 -33.08 -8.57 -5.55
N ALA A 161 -33.10 -8.64 -6.88
CA ALA A 161 -33.97 -9.54 -7.61
C ALA A 161 -33.66 -11.01 -7.27
N ASP A 162 -34.68 -11.88 -7.33
CA ASP A 162 -34.52 -13.32 -7.14
C ASP A 162 -33.48 -13.92 -8.11
N ASN A 163 -33.48 -13.40 -9.34
CA ASN A 163 -32.49 -13.68 -10.37
C ASN A 163 -31.87 -12.38 -10.91
N PRO A 164 -30.76 -11.88 -10.30
CA PRO A 164 -30.11 -10.65 -10.73
C PRO A 164 -29.70 -10.69 -12.21
N ARG A 165 -29.28 -11.86 -12.71
CA ARG A 165 -28.83 -12.04 -14.10
C ARG A 165 -29.92 -11.72 -15.12
N SER A 166 -31.19 -12.00 -14.83
CA SER A 166 -32.29 -11.66 -15.74
C SER A 166 -32.63 -10.17 -15.79
N THR A 167 -32.06 -9.37 -14.90
CA THR A 167 -32.30 -7.91 -14.82
C THR A 167 -31.18 -7.08 -15.45
N VAL A 168 -30.15 -7.74 -16.00
CA VAL A 168 -28.99 -7.06 -16.59
C VAL A 168 -29.41 -6.28 -17.85
N GLU A 169 -29.19 -4.97 -17.80
CA GLU A 169 -29.41 -4.02 -18.89
C GLU A 169 -28.05 -3.45 -19.32
N THR A 170 -27.56 -3.83 -20.51
CA THR A 170 -26.31 -3.27 -21.06
C THR A 170 -26.51 -1.83 -21.49
N ILE A 171 -25.58 -0.95 -21.12
CA ILE A 171 -25.66 0.50 -21.40
C ILE A 171 -24.61 0.90 -22.44
N ILE A 172 -23.39 0.38 -22.30
CA ILE A 172 -22.28 0.54 -23.25
C ILE A 172 -21.62 -0.83 -23.41
N ARG A 173 -21.23 -1.17 -24.64
CA ARG A 173 -20.38 -2.32 -24.98
C ARG A 173 -19.23 -1.87 -25.89
N HIS A 174 -18.36 -2.82 -26.26
CA HIS A 174 -17.23 -2.61 -27.18
C HIS A 174 -16.25 -1.49 -26.80
N MET A 175 -16.10 -1.17 -25.52
CA MET A 175 -15.00 -0.33 -25.07
C MET A 175 -13.66 -1.07 -25.20
N PRO A 176 -12.52 -0.37 -25.32
CA PRO A 176 -11.22 -1.02 -25.42
C PRO A 176 -10.92 -1.88 -24.19
N GLY A 177 -10.90 -3.21 -24.35
CA GLY A 177 -10.63 -4.17 -23.29
C GLY A 177 -9.15 -4.53 -23.15
N ARG A 178 -8.91 -5.78 -22.75
CA ARG A 178 -7.56 -6.35 -22.70
C ARG A 178 -6.99 -6.61 -24.09
N ARG A 179 -7.85 -7.09 -25.00
CA ARG A 179 -7.51 -7.39 -26.39
C ARG A 179 -7.93 -6.22 -27.25
N ILE A 180 -6.98 -5.55 -27.88
CA ILE A 180 -7.24 -4.32 -28.65
C ILE A 180 -6.47 -4.33 -29.96
N THR A 181 -6.95 -3.55 -30.92
CA THR A 181 -6.21 -3.20 -32.13
C THR A 181 -5.92 -1.70 -32.07
N LEU A 182 -4.64 -1.34 -32.08
CA LEU A 182 -4.20 0.05 -32.09
C LEU A 182 -4.51 0.71 -33.44
N PRO A 183 -4.52 2.06 -33.52
CA PRO A 183 -4.81 2.77 -34.77
C PRO A 183 -3.85 2.46 -35.94
N ASP A 184 -2.64 1.98 -35.64
CA ASP A 184 -1.67 1.54 -36.65
C ASP A 184 -1.88 0.09 -37.13
N GLY A 185 -2.90 -0.61 -36.60
CA GLY A 185 -3.21 -2.00 -36.91
C GLY A 185 -2.52 -3.03 -36.01
N THR A 186 -1.64 -2.61 -35.09
CA THR A 186 -1.00 -3.50 -34.13
C THR A 186 -2.06 -4.15 -33.24
N ARG A 187 -2.09 -5.48 -33.20
CA ARG A 187 -2.96 -6.23 -32.27
C ARG A 187 -2.22 -6.53 -30.98
N LEU A 188 -2.85 -6.21 -29.86
CA LEU A 188 -2.35 -6.50 -28.52
C LEU A 188 -3.31 -7.46 -27.83
N ASP A 189 -2.79 -8.58 -27.36
CA ASP A 189 -3.57 -9.53 -26.56
C ASP A 189 -3.64 -9.12 -25.08
N GLU A 190 -2.69 -8.28 -24.64
CA GLU A 190 -2.51 -7.86 -23.25
C GLU A 190 -2.26 -6.34 -23.16
N SER A 191 -3.33 -5.55 -23.27
CA SER A 191 -3.32 -4.14 -22.89
C SER A 191 -3.07 -3.98 -21.40
N ALA A 192 -2.18 -3.05 -21.01
CA ALA A 192 -1.73 -2.86 -19.63
C ALA A 192 -2.86 -2.42 -18.67
N HIS A 193 -3.76 -1.54 -19.12
CA HIS A 193 -4.77 -0.93 -18.25
C HIS A 193 -6.21 -1.14 -18.77
N PRO A 194 -6.75 -2.38 -18.70
CA PRO A 194 -8.05 -2.71 -19.30
C PRO A 194 -9.25 -2.39 -18.38
N LEU A 195 -9.03 -1.99 -17.13
CA LEU A 195 -10.10 -1.75 -16.17
C LEU A 195 -10.90 -0.48 -16.51
N LYS A 196 -12.18 -0.45 -16.12
CA LYS A 196 -13.10 0.66 -16.39
C LYS A 196 -13.61 1.25 -15.08
N GLN A 197 -12.95 2.29 -14.61
CA GLN A 197 -13.54 3.19 -13.62
C GLN A 197 -14.43 4.21 -14.34
N PHE A 198 -15.56 4.56 -13.73
CA PHE A 198 -16.44 5.58 -14.28
C PHE A 198 -17.19 6.35 -13.19
N VAL A 199 -17.66 7.55 -13.52
CA VAL A 199 -18.46 8.41 -12.64
C VAL A 199 -19.57 9.10 -13.42
N PHE A 200 -20.68 9.39 -12.75
CA PHE A 200 -21.76 10.21 -13.29
C PHE A 200 -21.66 11.64 -12.75
N ASP A 201 -21.89 12.63 -13.61
CA ASP A 201 -22.24 13.97 -13.11
C ASP A 201 -23.72 14.09 -12.77
N ARG A 202 -24.11 15.22 -12.18
CA ARG A 202 -25.50 15.47 -11.77
C ARG A 202 -26.49 15.56 -12.94
N ASN A 203 -26.01 15.71 -14.18
CA ASN A 203 -26.83 15.71 -15.38
C ASN A 203 -26.93 14.29 -15.99
N GLY A 204 -26.30 13.29 -15.36
CA GLY A 204 -26.27 11.90 -15.81
C GLY A 204 -25.24 11.63 -16.91
N ARG A 205 -24.36 12.58 -17.23
CA ARG A 205 -23.25 12.33 -18.16
C ARG A 205 -22.26 11.36 -17.51
N LEU A 206 -21.74 10.44 -18.33
CA LEU A 206 -20.88 9.36 -17.87
C LEU A 206 -19.45 9.59 -18.36
N PHE A 207 -18.52 9.65 -17.41
CA PHE A 207 -17.09 9.82 -17.66
C PHE A 207 -16.39 8.50 -17.36
N VAL A 208 -15.69 7.93 -18.33
CA VAL A 208 -15.10 6.58 -18.26
C VAL A 208 -13.60 6.66 -18.48
N ASN A 209 -12.82 6.07 -17.56
CA ASN A 209 -11.40 5.84 -17.75
C ASN A 209 -11.17 4.85 -18.90
N VAL A 210 -10.34 5.24 -19.86
CA VAL A 210 -9.78 4.37 -20.89
C VAL A 210 -8.27 4.43 -20.77
N GLY A 211 -7.72 3.53 -19.95
CA GLY A 211 -6.30 3.49 -19.63
C GLY A 211 -5.40 3.20 -20.84
N SER A 212 -4.13 3.52 -20.70
CA SER A 212 -3.11 3.31 -21.73
C SER A 212 -2.91 1.81 -22.01
N HIS A 213 -2.53 1.50 -23.25
CA HIS A 213 -2.18 0.12 -23.64
C HIS A 213 -0.84 -0.37 -23.08
N SER A 214 0.03 0.55 -22.66
CA SER A 214 1.40 0.29 -22.23
C SER A 214 1.84 1.29 -21.16
N ASP A 215 3.01 1.07 -20.56
CA ASP A 215 3.56 1.96 -19.54
C ASP A 215 3.91 3.36 -20.08
N ASP A 216 4.62 3.41 -21.21
CA ASP A 216 5.33 4.61 -21.68
C ASP A 216 5.16 4.88 -23.18
N CYS A 217 4.42 4.03 -23.90
CA CYS A 217 4.24 4.11 -25.35
C CYS A 217 5.56 4.19 -26.16
N ILE A 218 6.64 3.62 -25.63
CA ILE A 218 7.94 3.62 -26.32
C ILE A 218 7.88 2.70 -27.55
N THR A 219 8.32 3.24 -28.69
CA THR A 219 8.54 2.52 -29.94
C THR A 219 10.04 2.46 -30.27
N PRO A 220 10.49 1.61 -31.20
CA PRO A 220 11.88 1.61 -31.63
C PRO A 220 12.38 3.00 -32.08
N ALA A 221 13.59 3.36 -31.64
CA ALA A 221 14.20 4.64 -31.97
C ALA A 221 14.62 4.71 -33.45
N PRO A 222 14.60 5.90 -34.08
CA PRO A 222 14.23 7.19 -33.50
C PRO A 222 12.71 7.39 -33.41
N ILE A 223 12.22 7.83 -32.23
CA ILE A 223 10.81 8.15 -32.03
C ILE A 223 10.54 9.56 -32.56
N THR A 224 9.86 9.64 -33.70
CA THR A 224 9.59 10.90 -34.42
C THR A 224 8.10 11.23 -34.55
N LYS A 225 7.21 10.31 -34.15
CA LYS A 225 5.76 10.48 -34.24
C LYS A 225 5.14 10.43 -32.84
N PRO A 226 3.96 11.08 -32.65
CA PRO A 226 3.17 10.92 -31.43
C PRO A 226 2.78 9.47 -31.16
N CYS A 227 2.35 9.20 -29.92
CA CYS A 227 1.87 7.91 -29.47
C CYS A 227 0.53 7.65 -30.17
N ALA A 228 0.51 6.85 -31.23
CA ALA A 228 -0.68 6.67 -32.05
C ALA A 228 -1.90 6.20 -31.25
N ALA A 229 -1.68 5.36 -30.23
CA ALA A 229 -2.74 4.88 -29.35
C ALA A 229 -3.42 5.97 -28.50
N ALA A 230 -2.78 7.11 -28.29
CA ALA A 230 -3.28 8.24 -27.50
C ALA A 230 -3.93 9.34 -28.37
N GLU A 231 -4.10 9.09 -29.68
CA GLU A 231 -4.63 10.05 -30.64
C GLU A 231 -6.01 9.67 -31.19
N GLY A 232 -6.75 10.66 -31.68
CA GLY A 232 -8.01 10.48 -32.38
C GLY A 232 -9.22 10.22 -31.47
N ALA A 233 -10.35 9.85 -32.09
CA ALA A 233 -11.64 9.69 -31.42
C ALA A 233 -11.71 8.47 -30.48
N SER A 234 -10.80 7.51 -30.65
CA SER A 234 -10.70 6.30 -29.82
C SER A 234 -9.41 6.29 -29.01
N ALA A 235 -8.87 7.48 -28.68
CA ALA A 235 -7.64 7.62 -27.91
C ALA A 235 -7.73 6.85 -26.59
N LEU A 236 -6.73 6.02 -26.31
CA LEU A 236 -6.43 5.47 -24.99
C LEU A 236 -5.72 6.53 -24.15
N ALA A 237 -5.42 6.19 -22.89
CA ALA A 237 -4.85 7.12 -21.91
C ALA A 237 -5.71 8.39 -21.80
N SER A 238 -7.01 8.20 -21.62
CA SER A 238 -7.99 9.27 -21.74
C SER A 238 -9.25 9.02 -20.89
N ILE A 239 -10.04 10.07 -20.74
CA ILE A 239 -11.39 10.00 -20.19
C ILE A 239 -12.37 10.17 -21.35
N TRP A 240 -13.22 9.17 -21.57
CA TRP A 240 -14.30 9.24 -22.56
C TRP A 240 -15.57 9.78 -21.90
N LEU A 241 -16.26 10.68 -22.60
CA LEU A 241 -17.55 11.24 -22.19
C LEU A 241 -18.66 10.64 -23.06
N PHE A 242 -19.64 10.05 -22.40
CA PHE A 242 -20.93 9.66 -22.97
C PHE A 242 -22.03 10.58 -22.43
N THR A 243 -22.90 11.07 -23.30
CA THR A 243 -24.01 11.96 -22.92
C THR A 243 -25.33 11.21 -23.06
N PRO A 244 -26.14 11.10 -21.99
CA PRO A 244 -27.44 10.44 -22.07
C PRO A 244 -28.43 11.30 -22.86
N PRO A 245 -29.56 10.71 -23.31
CA PRO A 245 -30.71 11.47 -23.79
C PRO A 245 -31.29 12.40 -22.72
N ALA A 246 -32.27 13.22 -23.11
CA ALA A 246 -33.04 14.03 -22.19
C ALA A 246 -33.61 13.18 -21.04
N GLY A 247 -33.43 13.65 -19.80
CA GLY A 247 -33.78 12.90 -18.59
C GLY A 247 -32.59 12.29 -17.83
N GLY A 248 -31.37 12.37 -18.38
CA GLY A 248 -30.13 12.05 -17.65
C GLY A 248 -29.94 10.55 -17.37
N VAL A 249 -30.72 9.67 -17.98
CA VAL A 249 -30.63 8.22 -17.80
C VAL A 249 -30.41 7.57 -19.16
N PHE A 250 -29.38 6.73 -19.26
CA PHE A 250 -29.14 5.96 -20.47
C PHE A 250 -30.21 4.87 -20.66
N PRO A 251 -30.73 4.69 -21.88
CA PRO A 251 -31.56 3.55 -22.21
C PRO A 251 -30.71 2.27 -22.24
N ALA A 252 -31.34 1.13 -21.97
CA ALA A 252 -30.73 -0.17 -22.20
C ALA A 252 -30.57 -0.41 -23.71
N LEU A 253 -29.39 -0.86 -24.13
CA LEU A 253 -29.10 -1.21 -25.51
C LEU A 253 -29.87 -2.46 -25.93
N LYS A 254 -30.58 -2.37 -27.05
CA LYS A 254 -31.19 -3.54 -27.69
C LYS A 254 -30.13 -4.31 -28.50
N PRO A 255 -30.41 -5.59 -28.84
CA PRO A 255 -29.57 -6.32 -29.78
C PRO A 255 -29.38 -5.53 -31.08
N ARG A 256 -28.13 -5.39 -31.53
CA ARG A 256 -27.70 -4.71 -32.77
C ARG A 256 -27.78 -3.17 -32.80
N GLU A 257 -28.24 -2.50 -31.73
CA GLU A 257 -28.10 -1.04 -31.64
C GLU A 257 -26.62 -0.63 -31.51
N PRO A 258 -26.19 0.49 -32.11
CA PRO A 258 -24.83 0.99 -31.88
C PRO A 258 -24.67 1.43 -30.41
N ASP A 259 -23.43 1.45 -29.93
CA ASP A 259 -23.13 2.06 -28.64
C ASP A 259 -23.47 3.55 -28.64
N PRO A 260 -23.81 4.14 -27.47
CA PRO A 260 -23.99 5.58 -27.36
C PRO A 260 -22.72 6.28 -27.86
N PRO A 261 -22.84 7.36 -28.65
CA PRO A 261 -21.66 8.07 -29.14
C PRO A 261 -20.87 8.65 -27.97
N HIS A 262 -19.55 8.60 -28.09
CA HIS A 262 -18.63 9.19 -27.12
C HIS A 262 -17.77 10.28 -27.74
N THR A 263 -17.17 11.08 -26.86
CA THR A 263 -16.08 11.99 -27.21
C THR A 263 -14.93 11.79 -26.24
N VAL A 264 -13.70 12.04 -26.68
CA VAL A 264 -12.54 12.11 -25.78
C VAL A 264 -12.62 13.43 -25.01
N TYR A 265 -12.96 13.36 -23.72
CA TYR A 265 -13.12 14.53 -22.86
C TYR A 265 -11.79 15.15 -22.49
N ALA A 266 -10.82 14.31 -22.09
CA ALA A 266 -9.46 14.68 -21.71
C ALA A 266 -8.52 13.54 -22.09
N ARG A 267 -7.25 13.83 -22.42
CA ARG A 267 -6.27 12.82 -22.87
C ARG A 267 -4.88 13.04 -22.29
N GLY A 268 -3.98 12.07 -22.49
CA GLY A 268 -2.65 12.10 -21.89
C GLY A 268 -2.68 11.76 -20.40
N LEU A 269 -3.61 10.90 -20.00
CA LEU A 269 -3.87 10.40 -18.64
C LEU A 269 -3.60 8.90 -18.64
N ARG A 270 -2.47 8.43 -18.11
CA ARG A 270 -2.00 7.04 -18.29
C ARG A 270 -3.05 6.03 -17.82
N ASN A 271 -3.56 6.18 -16.60
CA ASN A 271 -4.54 5.29 -16.01
C ASN A 271 -5.34 5.97 -14.88
N SER A 272 -6.56 6.42 -15.22
CA SER A 272 -7.44 7.21 -14.36
C SER A 272 -8.37 6.38 -13.47
N MET A 273 -7.81 5.61 -12.54
CA MET A 273 -8.61 4.73 -11.65
C MET A 273 -9.28 5.47 -10.49
N ALA A 274 -8.77 6.64 -10.11
CA ALA A 274 -9.35 7.49 -9.09
C ALA A 274 -9.99 8.72 -9.75
N LEU A 275 -11.32 8.77 -9.80
CA LEU A 275 -12.10 9.86 -10.37
C LEU A 275 -13.09 10.39 -9.32
N ALA A 276 -13.17 11.71 -9.15
CA ALA A 276 -14.17 12.34 -8.28
C ALA A 276 -14.75 13.60 -8.92
N LEU A 277 -16.07 13.71 -8.86
CA LEU A 277 -16.82 14.89 -9.28
C LEU A 277 -17.36 15.58 -8.04
N HIS A 278 -17.13 16.88 -7.94
CA HIS A 278 -17.81 17.68 -6.93
C HIS A 278 -19.33 17.63 -7.19
N PRO A 279 -20.20 17.57 -6.17
CA PRO A 279 -21.66 17.46 -6.35
C PRO A 279 -22.29 18.52 -7.26
N ASN A 280 -21.69 19.71 -7.32
CA ASN A 280 -22.15 20.82 -8.17
C ASN A 280 -21.60 20.79 -9.61
N PHE A 281 -20.67 19.90 -9.95
CA PHE A 281 -20.22 19.74 -11.33
C PHE A 281 -21.41 19.28 -12.23
N PRO A 282 -21.62 19.88 -13.43
CA PRO A 282 -20.66 20.68 -14.21
C PRO A 282 -20.85 22.20 -14.15
N ASP A 283 -21.40 22.75 -13.06
CA ASP A 283 -21.40 24.20 -12.90
C ASP A 283 -19.97 24.74 -12.99
N ALA A 284 -19.85 25.93 -13.60
CA ALA A 284 -18.57 26.55 -13.86
C ALA A 284 -17.75 26.69 -12.57
N GLY A 285 -16.50 26.27 -12.63
CA GLY A 285 -15.56 26.36 -11.52
C GLY A 285 -15.61 25.21 -10.52
N TYR A 286 -16.54 24.24 -10.59
CA TYR A 286 -16.51 23.09 -9.70
C TYR A 286 -15.60 21.97 -10.17
N ALA A 287 -15.01 21.25 -9.22
CA ALA A 287 -13.95 20.29 -9.48
C ALA A 287 -14.45 19.00 -10.17
N PHE A 288 -13.76 18.65 -11.26
CA PHE A 288 -13.62 17.27 -11.72
C PHE A 288 -12.16 16.88 -11.52
N LEU A 289 -11.91 15.96 -10.58
CA LEU A 289 -10.58 15.51 -10.24
C LEU A 289 -10.32 14.11 -10.78
N GLN A 290 -9.08 13.89 -11.18
CA GLN A 290 -8.52 12.59 -11.47
C GLN A 290 -7.19 12.44 -10.75
N ALA A 291 -6.96 11.29 -10.12
CA ALA A 291 -5.64 10.94 -9.64
C ALA A 291 -5.00 9.88 -10.56
N GLU A 292 -3.75 10.13 -10.94
CA GLU A 292 -3.01 9.43 -11.98
C GLU A 292 -2.17 8.30 -11.39
N ASN A 293 -2.12 7.17 -12.10
CA ASN A 293 -1.11 6.14 -11.88
C ASN A 293 -0.03 6.37 -12.95
N ALA A 294 0.99 7.14 -12.60
CA ALA A 294 2.05 7.63 -13.48
C ALA A 294 2.91 6.49 -14.06
N ARG A 295 3.86 6.85 -14.92
CA ARG A 295 4.76 5.88 -15.58
C ARG A 295 5.63 5.12 -14.57
N ASP A 296 5.98 3.90 -14.92
CA ASP A 296 6.83 3.05 -14.10
C ASP A 296 8.31 3.40 -14.29
N LEU A 297 8.87 4.15 -13.35
CA LEU A 297 10.33 4.33 -13.25
C LEU A 297 10.96 3.39 -12.21
N PRO A 298 12.23 2.97 -12.42
CA PRO A 298 12.96 2.17 -11.44
C PRO A 298 13.22 2.90 -10.11
N ASP A 299 13.30 4.24 -10.15
CA ASP A 299 13.42 5.07 -8.94
C ASP A 299 12.13 4.93 -8.11
N ILE A 300 12.26 4.73 -6.80
CA ILE A 300 11.11 4.59 -5.90
C ILE A 300 10.54 5.94 -5.46
N PHE A 301 11.25 7.03 -5.72
CA PHE A 301 10.85 8.39 -5.39
C PHE A 301 10.50 9.23 -6.62
N LYS A 302 10.45 8.62 -7.80
CA LYS A 302 10.04 9.26 -9.07
C LYS A 302 9.36 8.23 -9.99
N PRO A 303 8.41 8.63 -10.84
CA PRO A 303 7.78 9.95 -10.84
C PRO A 303 6.85 10.07 -9.62
N ASN A 304 6.48 11.30 -9.28
CA ASN A 304 5.34 11.49 -8.40
C ASN A 304 4.06 11.00 -9.10
N GLU A 305 3.08 10.61 -8.31
CA GLU A 305 1.71 10.48 -8.81
C GLU A 305 1.10 11.88 -8.92
N GLU A 306 -0.05 12.02 -9.58
CA GLU A 306 -0.61 13.34 -9.90
C GLU A 306 -2.09 13.44 -9.51
N ILE A 307 -2.53 14.62 -9.06
CA ILE A 307 -3.94 15.01 -9.00
C ILE A 307 -4.16 16.06 -10.08
N ASN A 308 -4.98 15.72 -11.06
CA ASN A 308 -5.33 16.55 -12.20
C ASN A 308 -6.71 17.19 -12.00
N ALA A 309 -6.79 18.50 -12.23
CA ALA A 309 -8.06 19.22 -12.39
C ALA A 309 -8.50 19.12 -13.85
N ILE A 310 -9.49 18.27 -14.11
CA ILE A 310 -9.87 17.86 -15.46
C ILE A 310 -10.73 18.94 -16.14
N GLU A 311 -10.17 19.52 -17.19
CA GLU A 311 -10.79 20.38 -18.18
C GLU A 311 -10.96 19.67 -19.53
N GLN A 312 -12.08 19.95 -20.21
CA GLN A 312 -12.38 19.42 -21.53
C GLN A 312 -11.34 19.84 -22.57
N GLY A 313 -10.90 18.91 -23.40
CA GLY A 313 -10.00 19.12 -24.54
C GLY A 313 -8.53 19.28 -24.18
N LYS A 314 -8.17 19.24 -22.89
CA LYS A 314 -6.79 19.36 -22.42
C LYS A 314 -6.01 18.04 -22.52
N HIS A 315 -4.69 18.16 -22.58
CA HIS A 315 -3.73 17.07 -22.55
C HIS A 315 -2.95 17.09 -21.22
N TYR A 316 -2.85 15.96 -20.53
CA TYR A 316 -2.27 15.88 -19.17
C TYR A 316 -0.84 15.33 -19.12
N GLY A 317 -0.24 15.10 -20.29
CA GLY A 317 1.20 14.99 -20.43
C GLY A 317 1.67 13.61 -20.86
N TRP A 318 1.06 12.53 -20.37
CA TRP A 318 1.48 11.18 -20.74
C TRP A 318 1.39 10.95 -22.27
N PRO A 319 2.38 10.28 -22.91
CA PRO A 319 3.62 9.74 -22.34
C PRO A 319 4.80 10.73 -22.32
N TYR A 320 4.57 11.98 -22.70
CA TYR A 320 5.60 12.98 -22.99
C TYR A 320 6.11 13.73 -21.77
N CYS A 321 5.25 13.91 -20.77
CA CYS A 321 5.52 14.67 -19.56
C CYS A 321 5.08 13.84 -18.34
N TYR A 322 5.77 14.04 -17.22
CA TYR A 322 5.38 13.55 -15.91
C TYR A 322 5.75 14.58 -14.84
N ASP A 323 5.21 14.41 -13.63
CA ASP A 323 5.24 15.43 -12.58
C ASP A 323 4.55 16.72 -13.07
N LEU A 324 5.19 17.88 -12.91
CA LEU A 324 4.65 19.18 -13.32
C LEU A 324 5.06 19.59 -14.74
N SER A 325 6.27 19.23 -15.15
CA SER A 325 6.87 19.72 -16.40
C SER A 325 8.05 18.88 -16.89
N THR A 326 8.29 17.70 -16.31
CA THR A 326 9.47 16.90 -16.60
C THR A 326 9.28 16.17 -17.94
N PRO A 327 10.12 16.42 -18.96
CA PRO A 327 9.97 15.75 -20.24
C PRO A 327 10.52 14.32 -20.19
N SER A 328 9.79 13.38 -20.77
CA SER A 328 10.28 12.04 -21.08
C SER A 328 11.38 12.12 -22.15
N PRO A 329 12.65 11.79 -21.83
CA PRO A 329 13.78 11.96 -22.75
C PRO A 329 13.62 11.19 -24.08
N GLU A 330 12.89 10.09 -24.06
CA GLU A 330 12.64 9.20 -25.20
C GLU A 330 11.87 9.91 -26.32
N PHE A 331 11.04 10.90 -25.97
CA PHE A 331 10.20 11.66 -26.90
C PHE A 331 10.79 13.02 -27.31
N ARG A 332 12.10 13.24 -27.13
CA ARG A 332 12.76 14.52 -27.42
C ARG A 332 12.43 15.09 -28.80
N LEU A 333 12.42 14.27 -29.85
CA LEU A 333 12.13 14.74 -31.21
C LEU A 333 10.66 15.12 -31.41
N VAL A 334 9.74 14.40 -30.77
CA VAL A 334 8.30 14.73 -30.76
C VAL A 334 8.07 16.06 -30.04
N LEU A 335 8.75 16.28 -28.92
CA LEU A 335 8.66 17.51 -28.13
C LEU A 335 9.34 18.74 -28.80
N GLN A 336 10.06 18.54 -29.90
CA GLN A 336 10.73 19.63 -30.65
C GLN A 336 9.94 20.10 -31.88
N SER A 337 8.87 19.39 -32.28
CA SER A 337 8.16 19.67 -33.53
C SER A 337 6.66 19.36 -33.46
N GLY A 338 5.91 19.82 -34.47
CA GLY A 338 4.49 19.55 -34.59
C GLY A 338 3.64 20.07 -33.43
N VAL A 339 2.49 19.41 -33.21
CA VAL A 339 1.47 19.82 -32.23
C VAL A 339 1.98 19.71 -30.78
N TYR A 340 2.97 18.85 -30.53
CA TYR A 340 3.56 18.60 -29.21
C TYR A 340 4.85 19.38 -28.95
N LYS A 341 5.22 20.31 -29.83
CA LYS A 341 6.37 21.18 -29.59
C LYS A 341 6.22 21.87 -28.23
N SER A 342 7.24 21.72 -27.39
CA SER A 342 7.30 22.31 -26.04
C SER A 342 6.11 21.94 -25.14
N LEU A 343 5.54 20.73 -25.30
CA LEU A 343 4.35 20.31 -24.56
C LEU A 343 4.47 20.55 -23.06
N CYS A 344 5.54 20.06 -22.44
CA CYS A 344 5.72 20.06 -20.98
C CYS A 344 6.04 21.43 -20.37
N SER A 345 6.11 22.52 -21.15
CA SER A 345 6.56 23.82 -20.63
C SER A 345 5.81 25.05 -21.16
N ALA A 346 5.45 25.07 -22.45
CA ALA A 346 4.94 26.30 -23.08
C ALA A 346 3.72 26.08 -23.99
N ASN A 347 3.26 24.84 -24.16
CA ASN A 347 2.18 24.52 -25.07
C ASN A 347 0.81 24.63 -24.37
N ALA A 348 -0.12 25.39 -24.96
CA ALA A 348 -1.45 25.63 -24.40
C ALA A 348 -2.36 24.39 -24.33
N LEU A 349 -2.00 23.30 -25.04
CA LEU A 349 -2.67 22.01 -24.93
C LEU A 349 -2.42 21.34 -23.58
N TYR A 350 -1.23 21.54 -23.00
CA TYR A 350 -0.85 20.91 -21.76
C TYR A 350 -1.56 21.57 -20.58
N LYS A 351 -2.11 20.75 -19.70
CA LYS A 351 -2.58 21.14 -18.37
C LYS A 351 -1.71 20.40 -17.37
N ALA A 352 -0.87 21.13 -16.66
CA ALA A 352 -0.09 20.58 -15.55
C ALA A 352 -1.03 20.13 -14.42
N PRO A 353 -0.64 19.11 -13.64
CA PRO A 353 -1.43 18.66 -12.51
C PRO A 353 -1.62 19.77 -11.47
N LEU A 354 -2.75 19.72 -10.77
CA LEU A 354 -3.08 20.64 -9.69
C LEU A 354 -2.15 20.42 -8.47
N SER A 355 -1.84 19.15 -8.19
CA SER A 355 -0.97 18.74 -7.09
C SER A 355 -0.29 17.42 -7.42
N LEU A 356 0.79 17.12 -6.72
CA LEU A 356 1.44 15.81 -6.78
C LEU A 356 0.97 14.94 -5.60
N LEU A 357 1.08 13.63 -5.79
CA LEU A 357 0.83 12.56 -4.83
C LEU A 357 2.10 11.74 -4.63
N PRO A 358 2.27 11.05 -3.49
CA PRO A 358 3.48 10.28 -3.21
C PRO A 358 3.85 9.33 -4.36
N PRO A 359 5.13 9.31 -4.82
CA PRO A 359 5.59 8.49 -5.93
C PRO A 359 5.16 7.03 -5.84
N HIS A 360 4.66 6.42 -6.92
CA HIS A 360 4.20 5.03 -6.95
C HIS A 360 3.12 4.69 -5.90
N GLY A 361 2.36 5.70 -5.46
CA GLY A 361 1.24 5.53 -4.54
C GLY A 361 0.07 4.77 -5.16
N ALA A 362 -0.03 4.71 -6.49
CA ALA A 362 -1.08 4.03 -7.25
C ALA A 362 -2.50 4.36 -6.75
N PRO A 363 -3.01 5.59 -6.99
CA PRO A 363 -4.35 5.99 -6.53
C PRO A 363 -5.44 5.21 -7.28
N LEU A 364 -6.26 4.46 -6.55
CA LEU A 364 -7.32 3.61 -7.14
C LEU A 364 -8.75 4.00 -6.73
N ALA A 365 -8.91 4.92 -5.79
CA ALA A 365 -10.19 5.50 -5.44
C ALA A 365 -10.05 6.92 -4.90
N MET A 366 -11.06 7.73 -5.18
CA MET A 366 -11.16 9.10 -4.72
C MET A 366 -12.64 9.48 -4.57
N LEU A 367 -13.02 10.10 -3.45
CA LEU A 367 -14.39 10.58 -3.22
C LEU A 367 -14.40 11.78 -2.27
N TYR A 368 -15.45 12.60 -2.34
CA TYR A 368 -15.74 13.58 -1.29
C TYR A 368 -16.53 12.90 -0.18
N TYR A 369 -16.09 13.08 1.06
CA TYR A 369 -16.80 12.53 2.21
C TYR A 369 -18.03 13.37 2.52
N HIS A 370 -19.20 12.72 2.49
CA HIS A 370 -20.47 13.29 2.92
C HIS A 370 -21.16 12.30 3.86
N GLY A 371 -21.16 12.58 5.16
CA GLY A 371 -21.67 11.65 6.15
C GLY A 371 -21.68 12.22 7.57
N ALA A 372 -22.72 11.90 8.34
CA ALA A 372 -22.90 12.46 9.68
C ALA A 372 -21.93 11.88 10.73
N LYS A 373 -21.29 10.74 10.45
CA LYS A 373 -20.44 10.01 11.41
C LYS A 373 -19.09 10.66 11.65
N PHE A 374 -18.52 11.34 10.64
CA PHE A 374 -17.26 12.06 10.74
C PHE A 374 -17.44 13.51 10.30
N PRO A 375 -18.05 14.37 11.13
CA PRO A 375 -18.21 15.80 10.80
C PRO A 375 -16.89 16.49 10.46
N GLU A 376 -15.79 16.02 11.05
CA GLU A 376 -14.44 16.49 10.76
C GLU A 376 -13.94 16.16 9.34
N LEU A 377 -14.58 15.23 8.62
CA LEU A 377 -14.27 14.88 7.24
C LEU A 377 -15.26 15.47 6.22
N GLU A 378 -16.34 16.11 6.67
CA GLU A 378 -17.41 16.61 5.79
C GLU A 378 -16.86 17.55 4.70
N GLY A 379 -17.17 17.23 3.45
CA GLY A 379 -16.70 17.97 2.27
C GLY A 379 -15.23 17.76 1.91
N LYS A 380 -14.44 17.02 2.70
CA LYS A 380 -13.03 16.74 2.39
C LYS A 380 -12.90 15.66 1.31
N LEU A 381 -11.79 15.71 0.58
CA LEU A 381 -11.47 14.73 -0.45
C LEU A 381 -10.65 13.58 0.15
N LEU A 382 -11.13 12.35 0.00
CA LEU A 382 -10.43 11.14 0.39
C LEU A 382 -9.75 10.51 -0.84
N VAL A 383 -8.50 10.06 -0.70
CA VAL A 383 -7.74 9.38 -1.76
C VAL A 383 -7.07 8.11 -1.23
N GLY A 384 -7.41 6.96 -1.80
CA GLY A 384 -6.81 5.67 -1.45
C GLY A 384 -5.60 5.35 -2.31
N LEU A 385 -4.47 5.06 -1.68
CA LEU A 385 -3.21 4.70 -2.34
C LEU A 385 -2.92 3.21 -2.21
N HIS A 386 -3.03 2.48 -3.32
CA HIS A 386 -2.87 1.03 -3.40
C HIS A 386 -1.41 0.55 -3.38
N GLY A 387 -0.49 1.42 -3.81
CA GLY A 387 0.87 1.09 -4.17
C GLY A 387 1.58 0.21 -3.14
N TYR A 388 2.23 -0.84 -3.61
CA TYR A 388 3.00 -1.74 -2.73
C TYR A 388 4.31 -1.13 -2.25
N ARG A 389 4.76 -0.07 -2.94
CA ARG A 389 5.96 0.67 -2.57
C ARG A 389 5.70 1.42 -1.26
N PRO A 390 6.76 1.85 -0.57
CA PRO A 390 6.65 2.38 0.78
C PRO A 390 5.67 3.57 0.92
N THR A 391 5.54 4.35 -0.15
CA THR A 391 4.67 5.52 -0.33
C THR A 391 3.18 5.24 -0.54
N GLY A 392 2.79 3.98 -0.81
CA GLY A 392 1.39 3.57 -0.92
C GLY A 392 0.82 3.09 0.40
N SER A 393 -0.11 2.14 0.34
CA SER A 393 -0.77 1.50 1.49
C SER A 393 -1.35 2.51 2.50
N ARG A 394 -2.18 3.46 2.04
CA ARG A 394 -2.73 4.51 2.91
C ARG A 394 -4.01 5.12 2.39
N LEU A 395 -4.67 5.88 3.27
CA LEU A 395 -5.85 6.68 2.95
C LEU A 395 -5.58 8.13 3.32
N LEU A 396 -5.56 9.01 2.33
CA LEU A 396 -5.28 10.43 2.47
C LEU A 396 -6.56 11.24 2.61
N VAL A 397 -6.47 12.38 3.32
CA VAL A 397 -7.54 13.38 3.49
C VAL A 397 -6.99 14.74 3.07
N TYR A 398 -7.64 15.37 2.09
CA TYR A 398 -7.31 16.71 1.63
C TYR A 398 -8.36 17.73 2.07
N ASP A 399 -7.87 18.87 2.55
CA ASP A 399 -8.66 20.10 2.57
C ASP A 399 -8.89 20.61 1.15
N VAL A 400 -10.13 20.98 0.86
CA VAL A 400 -10.54 21.52 -0.44
C VAL A 400 -11.14 22.92 -0.30
N ASP A 401 -11.06 23.71 -1.36
CA ASP A 401 -11.76 25.00 -1.46
C ASP A 401 -13.27 24.81 -1.66
N ASP A 402 -14.01 25.92 -1.72
CA ASP A 402 -15.48 25.91 -1.86
C ASP A 402 -15.95 25.32 -3.21
N HIS A 403 -15.01 25.06 -4.12
CA HIS A 403 -15.24 24.47 -5.43
C HIS A 403 -14.78 23.00 -5.52
N GLY A 404 -14.23 22.45 -4.44
CA GLY A 404 -13.79 21.06 -4.32
C GLY A 404 -12.33 20.82 -4.72
N PHE A 405 -11.52 21.84 -5.00
CA PHE A 405 -10.11 21.64 -5.35
C PHE A 405 -9.22 21.56 -4.10
N PRO A 406 -8.31 20.56 -3.99
CA PRO A 406 -7.26 20.54 -2.98
C PRO A 406 -6.43 21.83 -3.00
N LYS A 407 -6.11 22.40 -1.83
CA LYS A 407 -5.44 23.70 -1.71
C LYS A 407 -3.91 23.55 -1.72
N PRO A 408 -3.18 23.97 -2.77
CA PRO A 408 -1.72 23.89 -2.75
C PRO A 408 -1.10 24.81 -1.69
N ALA A 409 -0.06 24.31 -1.02
CA ALA A 409 0.77 25.07 -0.10
C ALA A 409 2.20 25.21 -0.67
N PRO A 410 2.92 26.31 -0.35
CA PRO A 410 4.33 26.46 -0.72
C PRO A 410 5.20 25.31 -0.20
N ALA A 411 6.27 24.98 -0.94
CA ALA A 411 7.28 24.02 -0.50
C ALA A 411 8.00 24.48 0.79
N PRO A 412 8.47 23.55 1.65
CA PRO A 412 8.37 22.10 1.51
C PRO A 412 7.04 21.55 2.06
N VAL A 413 6.36 20.72 1.27
CA VAL A 413 5.30 19.83 1.75
C VAL A 413 5.83 18.41 1.78
N ARG A 414 5.48 17.63 2.80
CA ARG A 414 6.08 16.31 3.05
C ARG A 414 5.06 15.19 3.06
N TYR A 415 5.50 13.99 2.68
CA TYR A 415 4.72 12.74 2.71
C TYR A 415 5.50 11.63 3.40
N HIS A 416 4.81 10.65 4.01
CA HIS A 416 5.50 9.56 4.68
C HIS A 416 6.05 8.52 3.69
N VAL A 417 7.27 8.04 3.89
CA VAL A 417 7.83 6.98 3.05
C VAL A 417 7.68 5.61 3.69
N SER A 418 7.79 5.45 5.01
CA SER A 418 7.62 4.16 5.69
C SER A 418 7.64 4.37 7.21
N CYS A 419 7.49 3.31 7.98
CA CYS A 419 7.95 3.26 9.38
C CYS A 419 9.49 3.28 9.50
N ALA A 420 10.21 3.17 8.39
CA ALA A 420 11.67 3.22 8.37
C ALA A 420 12.24 4.62 8.67
N ALA A 421 13.56 4.65 8.80
CA ALA A 421 14.40 5.75 9.19
C ALA A 421 13.93 7.19 8.81
N ASP A 422 13.95 7.61 7.56
CA ASP A 422 13.45 8.94 7.20
C ASP A 422 11.92 8.85 7.03
N PRO A 423 11.11 9.25 8.04
CA PRO A 423 9.70 8.95 8.01
C PRO A 423 9.00 9.76 6.92
N THR A 424 9.60 10.87 6.48
CA THR A 424 8.96 11.84 5.60
C THR A 424 9.90 12.41 4.55
N ARG A 425 9.46 12.50 3.29
CA ARG A 425 10.20 13.20 2.24
C ARG A 425 9.42 14.41 1.76
N SER A 426 10.13 15.45 1.33
CA SER A 426 9.52 16.57 0.61
C SER A 426 9.10 16.14 -0.79
N PHE A 427 7.97 16.67 -1.26
CA PHE A 427 7.61 16.63 -2.66
C PHE A 427 8.63 17.41 -3.49
N GLN A 428 9.12 16.78 -4.55
CA GLN A 428 10.14 17.33 -5.41
C GLN A 428 10.03 16.79 -6.83
N THR A 429 10.49 17.59 -7.79
CA THR A 429 10.69 17.22 -9.19
C THR A 429 12.19 17.28 -9.51
N ASP A 430 12.57 17.07 -10.77
CA ASP A 430 13.95 17.32 -11.22
C ASP A 430 14.40 18.77 -11.03
N ALA A 431 13.46 19.72 -10.91
CA ALA A 431 13.75 21.13 -10.68
C ALA A 431 13.90 21.50 -9.19
N GLY A 432 13.63 20.58 -8.26
CA GLY A 432 13.69 20.82 -6.81
C GLY A 432 12.35 20.64 -6.11
N GLU A 433 12.26 21.12 -4.86
CA GLU A 433 11.03 21.06 -4.06
C GLU A 433 9.91 21.91 -4.68
N VAL A 434 8.66 21.44 -4.57
CA VAL A 434 7.52 22.05 -5.25
C VAL A 434 6.32 22.25 -4.32
N ALA A 435 5.51 23.25 -4.66
CA ALA A 435 4.23 23.46 -4.01
C ALA A 435 3.25 22.35 -4.38
N VAL A 436 2.54 21.80 -3.39
CA VAL A 436 1.53 20.76 -3.56
C VAL A 436 0.46 20.92 -2.50
N ALA A 437 -0.71 20.31 -2.70
CA ALA A 437 -1.73 20.27 -1.66
C ALA A 437 -1.25 19.39 -0.49
N PRO A 438 -1.18 19.91 0.76
CA PRO A 438 -0.91 19.08 1.91
C PRO A 438 -2.13 18.19 2.22
N PHE A 439 -1.88 17.10 2.91
CA PHE A 439 -2.90 16.14 3.31
C PHE A 439 -2.63 15.61 4.72
N GLU A 440 -3.68 15.08 5.33
CA GLU A 440 -3.58 14.22 6.50
C GLU A 440 -3.68 12.74 6.09
N GLU A 441 -3.10 11.85 6.88
CA GLU A 441 -3.26 10.40 6.70
C GLU A 441 -4.35 9.90 7.66
N LEU A 442 -5.49 9.47 7.12
CA LEU A 442 -6.55 8.83 7.90
C LEU A 442 -6.15 7.41 8.30
N ILE A 443 -5.60 6.67 7.34
CA ILE A 443 -4.83 5.46 7.59
C ILE A 443 -3.39 5.80 7.27
N ALA A 444 -2.56 5.80 8.30
CA ALA A 444 -1.12 5.98 8.21
C ALA A 444 -0.44 4.62 8.34
N GLY A 445 0.83 4.52 7.94
CA GLY A 445 1.69 3.41 8.37
C GLY A 445 1.10 2.00 8.19
N TRP A 446 0.29 1.72 7.16
CA TRP A 446 -0.30 0.39 6.91
C TRP A 446 0.72 -0.57 6.29
N HIS A 447 1.94 -0.52 6.79
CA HIS A 447 3.02 -1.43 6.46
C HIS A 447 2.82 -2.77 7.17
N ARG A 448 3.47 -3.80 6.63
CA ARG A 448 3.50 -5.12 7.25
C ARG A 448 4.21 -5.08 8.59
N VAL A 449 3.59 -5.68 9.61
CA VAL A 449 4.19 -5.92 10.92
C VAL A 449 4.05 -7.40 11.25
N ASN A 450 5.17 -8.11 11.37
CA ASN A 450 5.17 -9.54 11.60
C ASN A 450 4.42 -9.88 12.90
N GLY A 451 3.53 -10.87 12.78
CA GLY A 451 2.71 -11.30 13.89
C GLY A 451 1.45 -10.47 14.13
N ALA A 452 1.34 -9.26 13.55
CA ALA A 452 0.23 -8.34 13.77
C ALA A 452 -0.63 -8.11 12.52
N ARG A 453 -0.02 -7.78 11.36
CA ARG A 453 -0.77 -7.41 10.13
C ARG A 453 0.05 -7.56 8.84
N PRO A 454 -0.60 -7.83 7.69
CA PRO A 454 0.03 -7.68 6.38
C PRO A 454 0.16 -6.19 5.99
N GLN A 455 0.85 -5.92 4.89
CA GLN A 455 0.83 -4.59 4.27
C GLN A 455 -0.54 -4.36 3.60
N GLY A 456 -1.10 -3.17 3.79
CA GLY A 456 -2.39 -2.80 3.23
C GLY A 456 -2.37 -2.54 1.73
N ALA A 457 -3.50 -2.75 1.07
CA ALA A 457 -3.66 -2.46 -0.37
C ALA A 457 -5.07 -1.94 -0.67
N PRO A 458 -5.44 -0.72 -0.24
CA PRO A 458 -6.78 -0.18 -0.47
C PRO A 458 -7.04 -0.01 -1.97
N VAL A 459 -8.22 -0.47 -2.44
CA VAL A 459 -8.65 -0.32 -3.84
C VAL A 459 -9.84 0.63 -3.91
N GLY A 460 -11.07 0.12 -3.98
CA GLY A 460 -12.30 0.89 -3.97
C GLY A 460 -12.81 1.16 -2.56
N MET A 461 -13.50 2.28 -2.40
CA MET A 461 -14.13 2.69 -1.15
C MET A 461 -15.49 3.34 -1.39
N THR A 462 -16.34 3.35 -0.35
CA THR A 462 -17.65 4.01 -0.34
C THR A 462 -17.94 4.58 1.05
N VAL A 463 -18.77 5.61 1.12
CA VAL A 463 -19.34 6.11 2.37
C VAL A 463 -20.74 5.52 2.50
N ALA A 464 -20.97 4.76 3.56
CA ALA A 464 -22.29 4.17 3.83
C ALA A 464 -23.27 5.23 4.35
N GLU A 465 -24.57 4.91 4.30
CA GLU A 465 -25.67 5.77 4.78
C GLU A 465 -25.54 6.13 6.27
N ASP A 466 -24.92 5.27 7.07
CA ASP A 466 -24.60 5.55 8.47
C ASP A 466 -23.38 6.46 8.67
N GLY A 467 -22.72 6.86 7.58
CA GLY A 467 -21.53 7.71 7.54
C GLY A 467 -20.20 6.97 7.73
N ALA A 468 -20.18 5.64 7.93
CA ALA A 468 -18.94 4.87 7.99
C ALA A 468 -18.28 4.78 6.61
N ILE A 469 -16.95 4.72 6.59
CA ILE A 469 -16.20 4.50 5.35
C ILE A 469 -15.94 3.01 5.22
N TRP A 470 -16.26 2.45 4.07
CA TRP A 470 -16.02 1.04 3.74
C TRP A 470 -15.04 0.95 2.58
N LEU A 471 -14.07 0.07 2.69
CA LEU A 471 -13.07 -0.15 1.64
C LEU A 471 -12.76 -1.63 1.46
N VAL A 472 -12.19 -1.97 0.31
CA VAL A 472 -11.72 -3.32 0.01
C VAL A 472 -10.21 -3.35 -0.23
N GLU A 473 -9.60 -4.48 0.10
CA GLU A 473 -8.20 -4.78 -0.25
C GLU A 473 -8.13 -6.04 -1.10
N ASP A 474 -7.55 -5.93 -2.30
CA ASP A 474 -7.42 -7.07 -3.20
C ASP A 474 -6.37 -8.09 -2.72
N LYS A 475 -5.18 -7.61 -2.32
CA LYS A 475 -4.06 -8.48 -1.90
C LYS A 475 -4.37 -9.28 -0.65
N ASN A 476 -5.04 -8.64 0.31
CA ASN A 476 -5.40 -9.27 1.59
C ASN A 476 -6.79 -9.90 1.52
N LYS A 477 -7.57 -9.69 0.45
CA LYS A 477 -8.90 -10.28 0.26
C LYS A 477 -9.86 -9.89 1.38
N THR A 478 -9.87 -8.61 1.75
CA THR A 478 -10.60 -8.10 2.91
C THR A 478 -11.63 -7.04 2.54
N VAL A 479 -12.66 -6.93 3.36
CA VAL A 479 -13.53 -5.76 3.46
C VAL A 479 -13.30 -5.14 4.84
N ILE A 480 -13.00 -3.84 4.87
CA ILE A 480 -12.73 -3.09 6.10
C ILE A 480 -13.76 -1.98 6.24
N ARG A 481 -14.29 -1.84 7.46
CA ARG A 481 -15.12 -0.72 7.88
C ARG A 481 -14.30 0.19 8.80
N ILE A 482 -14.19 1.46 8.44
CA ILE A 482 -13.65 2.51 9.29
C ILE A 482 -14.81 3.11 10.08
N ASP A 483 -14.70 3.05 11.41
CA ASP A 483 -15.71 3.57 12.33
C ASP A 483 -15.06 4.50 13.37
N ARG A 484 -15.90 5.13 14.19
CA ARG A 484 -15.48 6.02 15.27
C ARG A 484 -14.93 5.21 16.44
N ALA A 485 -13.84 5.70 17.03
CA ALA A 485 -13.21 5.14 18.21
C ALA A 485 -13.11 6.19 19.32
N ALA A 486 -13.18 5.75 20.57
CA ALA A 486 -12.89 6.59 21.72
C ALA A 486 -11.39 6.51 22.07
N GLY A 487 -10.81 7.65 22.47
CA GLY A 487 -9.45 7.72 23.00
C GLY A 487 -8.37 8.05 21.98
N ASP A 488 -7.12 8.01 22.46
CA ASP A 488 -5.92 8.28 21.68
C ASP A 488 -5.69 7.20 20.61
N PRO A 489 -4.99 7.52 19.51
CA PRO A 489 -4.63 6.53 18.50
C PRO A 489 -3.78 5.42 19.13
N PRO A 490 -3.92 4.15 18.70
CA PRO A 490 -3.05 3.08 19.18
C PRO A 490 -1.59 3.44 18.94
N ALA A 491 -0.71 3.07 19.87
CA ALA A 491 0.72 3.27 19.71
C ALA A 491 1.16 2.62 18.39
N PRO A 492 1.83 3.37 17.48
CA PRO A 492 2.30 2.82 16.22
C PRO A 492 3.13 1.57 16.49
N LEU A 493 2.80 0.48 15.81
CA LEU A 493 3.65 -0.70 15.88
C LEU A 493 4.98 -0.38 15.20
N PRO A 494 6.11 -0.76 15.80
CA PRO A 494 7.39 -0.53 15.15
C PRO A 494 7.42 -1.35 13.84
N CYS A 495 8.07 -0.78 12.82
CA CYS A 495 8.61 -1.54 11.69
C CYS A 495 9.21 -2.85 12.21
N ASP A 496 9.17 -3.95 11.44
CA ASP A 496 9.75 -5.25 11.82
C ASP A 496 11.12 -5.09 12.50
N MET A 497 11.12 -5.02 13.83
CA MET A 497 12.32 -4.92 14.64
C MET A 497 13.05 -6.24 14.53
N ARG A 498 14.39 -6.20 14.53
CA ARG A 498 15.17 -7.43 14.62
C ARG A 498 14.70 -8.22 15.84
N SER A 499 14.30 -9.48 15.63
CA SER A 499 14.06 -10.40 16.73
C SER A 499 15.33 -10.51 17.57
N GLN A 500 15.20 -10.84 18.87
CA GLN A 500 16.38 -11.04 19.73
C GLN A 500 17.33 -12.10 19.16
N ALA A 501 16.79 -13.18 18.57
CA ALA A 501 17.59 -14.20 17.88
C ALA A 501 18.43 -13.63 16.71
N MET A 502 17.85 -12.72 15.91
CA MET A 502 18.58 -12.04 14.83
C MET A 502 19.66 -11.10 15.37
N ILE A 503 19.36 -10.35 16.44
CA ILE A 503 20.33 -9.46 17.11
C ILE A 503 21.51 -10.29 17.62
N ASP A 504 21.25 -11.41 18.29
CA ASP A 504 22.28 -12.29 18.81
C ASP A 504 23.11 -12.92 17.69
N GLN A 505 22.50 -13.34 16.58
CA GLN A 505 23.22 -13.86 15.42
C GLN A 505 24.19 -12.82 14.84
N LEU A 506 23.74 -11.56 14.68
CA LEU A 506 24.57 -10.46 14.20
C LEU A 506 25.70 -10.12 15.18
N ALA A 507 25.42 -10.14 16.49
CA ALA A 507 26.44 -9.94 17.51
C ALA A 507 27.51 -11.03 17.45
N VAL A 508 27.12 -12.29 17.22
CA VAL A 508 28.04 -13.40 17.02
C VAL A 508 28.92 -13.20 15.78
N PHE A 509 28.36 -12.71 14.66
CA PHE A 509 29.17 -12.42 13.47
C PHE A 509 30.23 -11.35 13.71
N VAL A 510 29.86 -10.27 14.40
CA VAL A 510 30.81 -9.19 14.75
C VAL A 510 31.90 -9.71 15.70
N ALA A 511 31.52 -10.48 16.73
CA ALA A 511 32.46 -11.00 17.72
C ALA A 511 33.45 -12.04 17.14
N ARG A 512 33.06 -12.77 16.07
CA ARG A 512 33.93 -13.75 15.40
C ARG A 512 34.97 -13.11 14.47
N ASP A 513 34.75 -11.87 14.04
CA ASP A 513 35.68 -11.15 13.19
C ASP A 513 36.50 -10.16 14.03
N ALA A 514 37.81 -10.41 14.14
CA ALA A 514 38.71 -9.59 14.96
C ALA A 514 38.77 -8.12 14.48
N GLN A 515 38.63 -7.86 13.17
CA GLN A 515 38.62 -6.49 12.65
C GLN A 515 37.32 -5.78 13.01
N ASN A 516 36.18 -6.45 12.91
CA ASN A 516 34.89 -5.88 13.31
C ASN A 516 34.80 -5.69 14.82
N SER A 517 35.36 -6.61 15.61
CA SER A 517 35.48 -6.44 17.06
C SER A 517 36.30 -5.18 17.40
N ALA A 518 37.45 -4.99 16.75
CA ALA A 518 38.24 -3.77 16.93
C ALA A 518 37.53 -2.48 16.47
N ARG A 519 36.73 -2.55 15.39
CA ARG A 519 35.90 -1.42 14.93
C ARG A 519 34.82 -1.08 15.95
N LEU A 520 34.17 -2.08 16.52
CA LEU A 520 33.15 -1.90 17.56
C LEU A 520 33.74 -1.27 18.82
N THR A 521 34.90 -1.75 19.29
CA THR A 521 35.63 -1.13 20.41
C THR A 521 35.97 0.33 20.11
N THR A 522 36.45 0.62 18.89
CA THR A 522 36.77 1.99 18.46
C THR A 522 35.52 2.87 18.48
N LEU A 523 34.39 2.34 18.00
CA LEU A 523 33.11 3.04 17.96
C LEU A 523 32.58 3.31 19.37
N ARG A 524 32.61 2.32 20.26
CA ARG A 524 32.19 2.50 21.65
C ARG A 524 32.99 3.61 22.33
N ASN A 525 34.33 3.50 22.30
CA ASN A 525 35.21 4.42 23.02
C ASN A 525 35.22 5.82 22.42
N GLY A 526 35.21 5.92 21.09
CA GLY A 526 35.36 7.17 20.37
C GLY A 526 34.05 7.94 20.21
N LEU A 527 32.93 7.22 20.10
CA LEU A 527 31.62 7.82 19.82
C LEU A 527 30.67 7.65 21.00
N VAL A 528 30.39 6.41 21.41
CA VAL A 528 29.27 6.14 22.32
C VAL A 528 29.53 6.70 23.72
N GLU A 529 30.65 6.32 24.33
CA GLU A 529 31.00 6.74 25.70
C GLU A 529 31.31 8.24 25.79
N LYS A 530 31.82 8.85 24.72
CA LYS A 530 32.17 10.28 24.70
C LYS A 530 30.99 11.19 24.38
N HIS A 531 30.16 10.78 23.43
CA HIS A 531 29.23 11.69 22.75
C HIS A 531 27.76 11.24 22.82
N CYS A 532 27.48 9.97 23.09
CA CYS A 532 26.10 9.46 23.04
C CYS A 532 25.48 9.23 24.43
N VAL A 533 26.26 8.80 25.43
CA VAL A 533 25.74 8.48 26.78
C VAL A 533 25.09 9.67 27.50
N GLY A 534 25.45 10.91 27.12
CA GLY A 534 24.82 12.11 27.67
C GLY A 534 23.35 12.30 27.28
N CYS A 535 22.91 11.66 26.19
CA CYS A 535 21.52 11.71 25.71
C CYS A 535 20.83 10.33 25.72
N HIS A 536 21.59 9.24 25.79
CA HIS A 536 21.09 7.86 25.73
C HIS A 536 21.59 7.06 26.93
N THR A 537 20.70 6.77 27.87
CA THR A 537 21.02 5.99 29.09
C THR A 537 20.99 4.48 28.87
N ASP A 538 20.42 4.02 27.75
CA ASP A 538 19.98 2.63 27.59
C ASP A 538 20.99 1.76 26.81
N PHE A 539 22.21 2.25 26.61
CA PHE A 539 23.31 1.46 26.01
C PHE A 539 23.73 0.25 26.87
N GLY A 540 23.23 0.12 28.10
CA GLY A 540 23.49 -1.03 28.96
C GLY A 540 24.91 -1.09 29.55
N LEU A 541 25.64 0.02 29.48
CA LEU A 541 26.98 0.19 30.04
C LEU A 541 26.90 0.30 31.57
N ARG A 542 27.58 -0.61 32.28
CA ARG A 542 27.59 -0.71 33.75
C ARG A 542 29.02 -0.75 34.30
N PRO A 543 29.27 -0.19 35.50
CA PRO A 543 30.55 -0.36 36.19
C PRO A 543 30.89 -1.84 36.38
N GLY A 544 32.16 -2.21 36.19
CA GLY A 544 32.64 -3.57 36.39
C GLY A 544 32.49 -4.52 35.19
N GLN A 545 31.87 -4.10 34.08
CA GLN A 545 31.86 -4.86 32.84
C GLN A 545 33.24 -4.90 32.17
N SER A 546 33.58 -6.05 31.59
CA SER A 546 34.69 -6.17 30.65
C SER A 546 34.44 -5.38 29.37
N GLU A 547 35.49 -5.02 28.64
CA GLU A 547 35.37 -4.25 27.39
C GLU A 547 34.54 -5.01 26.33
N ALA A 548 34.63 -6.34 26.30
CA ALA A 548 33.83 -7.18 25.39
C ALA A 548 32.33 -7.17 25.75
N GLU A 549 31.99 -7.14 27.05
CA GLU A 549 30.60 -7.03 27.49
C GLU A 549 30.02 -5.66 27.15
N LYS A 550 30.81 -4.59 27.30
CA LYS A 550 30.40 -3.23 26.91
C LYS A 550 30.21 -3.11 25.39
N ASP A 551 31.15 -3.63 24.61
CA ASP A 551 31.03 -3.69 23.14
C ASP A 551 29.76 -4.44 22.73
N GLY A 552 29.51 -5.60 23.33
CA GLY A 552 28.31 -6.40 23.10
C GLY A 552 27.01 -5.70 23.49
N ALA A 553 27.00 -4.93 24.58
CA ALA A 553 25.83 -4.16 25.02
C ALA A 553 25.51 -3.02 24.03
N VAL A 554 26.53 -2.26 23.63
CA VAL A 554 26.40 -1.16 22.66
C VAL A 554 25.93 -1.66 21.30
N LEU A 555 26.52 -2.73 20.79
CA LEU A 555 26.11 -3.31 19.51
C LEU A 555 24.65 -3.76 19.54
N ARG A 556 24.22 -4.45 20.60
CA ARG A 556 22.83 -4.90 20.74
C ARG A 556 21.85 -3.75 20.78
N PHE A 557 22.17 -2.68 21.54
CA PHE A 557 21.34 -1.47 21.55
C PHE A 557 21.25 -0.84 20.16
N MET A 558 22.37 -0.68 19.45
CA MET A 558 22.38 -0.09 18.11
C MET A 558 21.62 -0.94 17.09
N LEU A 559 21.73 -2.27 17.16
CA LEU A 559 21.00 -3.21 16.30
C LEU A 559 19.51 -3.28 16.61
N SER A 560 19.13 -3.00 17.87
CA SER A 560 17.74 -2.92 18.32
C SER A 560 17.11 -1.57 18.02
N GLN A 561 17.83 -0.58 17.49
CA GLN A 561 17.22 0.67 17.06
C GLN A 561 16.72 0.54 15.62
N ASP A 562 15.47 0.92 15.39
CA ASP A 562 14.86 0.85 14.07
C ASP A 562 15.61 1.74 13.05
N GLY A 563 15.94 1.13 11.91
CA GLY A 563 16.61 1.78 10.79
C GLY A 563 18.02 2.35 11.06
N TRP A 564 18.59 2.23 12.27
CA TRP A 564 19.92 2.79 12.58
C TRP A 564 21.02 2.12 11.76
N ILE A 565 20.98 0.80 11.67
CA ILE A 565 21.97 -0.03 10.98
C ILE A 565 21.22 -0.96 10.03
N TYR A 566 21.67 -1.06 8.77
CA TYR A 566 21.30 -2.13 7.83
C TYR A 566 22.55 -2.97 7.52
N PRO A 567 22.65 -4.20 8.05
CA PRO A 567 23.83 -5.03 7.87
C PRO A 567 24.22 -5.24 6.40
N GLY A 568 25.44 -4.83 6.05
CA GLY A 568 25.97 -4.88 4.68
C GLY A 568 25.68 -3.64 3.81
N ASP A 569 24.88 -2.69 4.29
CA ASP A 569 24.47 -1.50 3.55
C ASP A 569 24.63 -0.23 4.40
N PRO A 570 25.88 0.28 4.54
CA PRO A 570 26.17 1.42 5.41
C PRO A 570 25.45 2.70 4.99
N ASP A 571 25.16 2.85 3.69
CA ASP A 571 24.57 4.07 3.14
C ASP A 571 23.07 4.19 3.41
N ALA A 572 22.41 3.09 3.77
CA ALA A 572 20.97 3.08 4.04
C ALA A 572 20.60 3.43 5.50
N GLY A 573 21.57 3.38 6.44
CA GLY A 573 21.30 3.47 7.88
C GLY A 573 21.18 4.91 8.42
N LYS A 574 20.22 5.12 9.32
CA LYS A 574 19.97 6.38 10.05
C LYS A 574 21.19 6.88 10.83
N LEU A 575 21.97 5.96 11.37
CA LEU A 575 23.17 6.28 12.16
C LEU A 575 24.18 7.07 11.32
N ARG A 576 24.44 6.64 10.07
CA ARG A 576 25.35 7.33 9.16
C ARG A 576 24.89 8.75 8.86
N THR A 577 23.61 8.88 8.50
CA THR A 577 22.97 10.16 8.18
C THR A 577 23.10 11.14 9.33
N ARG A 578 22.77 10.71 10.55
CA ARG A 578 22.78 11.55 11.76
C ARG A 578 24.17 11.87 12.26
N LEU A 579 25.15 10.97 12.11
CA LEU A 579 26.54 11.25 12.49
C LEU A 579 27.25 12.22 11.54
N ARG A 580 26.74 12.37 10.31
CA ARG A 580 27.35 13.18 9.24
C ARG A 580 26.54 14.42 8.86
N GLY A 581 25.33 14.57 9.39
CA GLY A 581 24.44 15.70 9.08
C GLY A 581 23.97 15.67 7.63
N LEU A 582 23.74 14.47 7.09
CA LEU A 582 23.22 14.30 5.75
C LEU A 582 21.69 14.47 5.81
N GLY A 583 21.10 15.15 4.83
CA GLY A 583 19.66 15.38 4.80
C GLY A 583 19.16 16.29 5.93
N ALA A 584 17.86 16.18 6.27
CA ALA A 584 17.19 17.06 7.21
C ALA A 584 17.11 16.51 8.65
N GLU A 585 17.70 15.33 8.90
CA GLU A 585 17.70 14.69 10.21
C GLU A 585 18.53 15.47 11.23
N LYS A 586 18.09 15.49 12.49
CA LYS A 586 18.84 16.16 13.56
C LYS A 586 20.19 15.45 13.74
N LEU A 587 21.26 16.19 13.50
CA LEU A 587 22.64 15.77 13.72
C LEU A 587 22.80 15.20 15.14
N MET A 588 23.49 14.06 15.23
CA MET A 588 23.89 13.43 16.48
C MET A 588 25.41 13.23 16.46
N PRO A 589 26.13 13.55 17.55
CA PRO A 589 25.64 14.23 18.75
C PRO A 589 25.21 15.69 18.44
N PRO A 590 24.36 16.32 19.28
CA PRO A 590 24.09 17.75 19.19
C PRO A 590 25.39 18.57 19.22
N GLY A 591 25.55 19.53 18.31
CA GLY A 591 26.81 20.27 18.14
C GLY A 591 27.92 19.49 17.42
N GLY A 592 27.58 18.31 16.86
CA GLY A 592 28.53 17.40 16.20
C GLY A 592 29.19 17.96 14.93
N GLU A 593 28.70 19.08 14.39
CA GLU A 593 29.16 19.69 13.14
C GLU A 593 30.61 20.17 13.23
N SER A 594 31.07 20.51 14.43
CA SER A 594 32.46 20.92 14.68
C SER A 594 33.40 19.73 14.89
N LEU A 595 32.91 18.56 15.32
CA LEU A 595 33.74 17.41 15.71
C LEU A 595 34.71 16.94 14.62
N PRO A 596 34.33 16.87 13.32
CA PRO A 596 35.28 16.54 12.26
C PRO A 596 36.45 17.53 12.09
N LYS A 597 36.33 18.74 12.64
CA LYS A 597 37.35 19.80 12.63
C LYS A 597 38.08 19.90 13.97
N THR A 598 37.39 19.67 15.09
CA THR A 598 37.90 19.89 16.45
C THR A 598 38.50 18.64 17.09
N GLU A 599 38.08 17.44 16.68
CA GLU A 599 38.59 16.18 17.22
C GLU A 599 39.42 15.42 16.18
N LEU A 600 40.73 15.29 16.46
CA LEU A 600 41.64 14.55 15.61
C LEU A 600 41.20 13.07 15.53
N GLY A 601 40.91 12.60 14.32
CA GLY A 601 40.50 11.21 14.07
C GLY A 601 38.99 10.98 14.03
N TYR A 602 38.15 11.99 14.31
CA TYR A 602 36.69 11.82 14.27
C TYR A 602 36.17 11.38 12.89
N LYS A 603 36.76 11.88 11.79
CA LYS A 603 36.42 11.41 10.43
C LYS A 603 36.68 9.90 10.26
N ARG A 604 37.83 9.41 10.77
CA ARG A 604 38.18 7.98 10.70
C ARG A 604 37.26 7.13 11.58
N LEU A 605 36.76 7.68 12.68
CA LEU A 605 35.76 7.05 13.54
C LEU A 605 34.44 6.85 12.78
N LEU A 606 33.99 7.85 12.02
CA LEU A 606 32.81 7.72 11.16
C LEU A 606 33.01 6.67 10.06
N ASP A 607 34.19 6.63 9.45
CA ASP A 607 34.52 5.61 8.44
C ASP A 607 34.59 4.20 9.06
N ALA A 608 35.05 4.08 10.32
CA ALA A 608 35.04 2.82 11.05
C ALA A 608 33.62 2.32 11.35
N ALA A 609 32.68 3.24 11.61
CA ALA A 609 31.26 2.91 11.76
C ALA A 609 30.67 2.36 10.45
N ASP A 610 30.95 3.02 9.31
CA ASP A 610 30.50 2.57 8.00
C ASP A 610 31.09 1.19 7.65
N LEU A 611 32.37 0.98 7.92
CA LEU A 611 33.05 -0.29 7.68
C LEU A 611 32.51 -1.43 8.56
N LEU A 612 32.21 -1.15 9.84
CA LEU A 612 31.57 -2.11 10.73
C LEU A 612 30.24 -2.57 10.12
N VAL A 613 29.38 -1.63 9.72
CA VAL A 613 28.08 -1.96 9.10
C VAL A 613 28.25 -2.72 7.80
N ALA A 614 29.18 -2.30 6.94
CA ALA A 614 29.44 -2.95 5.65
C ALA A 614 29.96 -4.39 5.77
N LYS A 615 30.66 -4.72 6.87
CA LYS A 615 31.37 -6.00 7.04
C LYS A 615 30.82 -6.87 8.18
N MET A 616 29.78 -6.44 8.88
CA MET A 616 29.26 -7.18 10.04
C MET A 616 28.66 -8.54 9.69
N VAL A 617 28.18 -8.74 8.46
CA VAL A 617 27.68 -10.04 7.99
C VAL A 617 28.74 -10.70 7.11
N PRO A 618 29.14 -11.95 7.40
CA PRO A 618 30.05 -12.70 6.54
C PRO A 618 29.41 -12.94 5.16
N GLY A 619 30.06 -12.49 4.11
CA GLY A 619 29.57 -12.69 2.75
C GLY A 619 30.05 -11.62 1.78
N THR A 620 29.48 -11.65 0.59
CA THR A 620 29.78 -10.69 -0.48
C THR A 620 28.64 -9.72 -0.63
N ARG A 621 28.93 -8.41 -0.56
CA ARG A 621 27.94 -7.36 -0.84
C ARG A 621 27.63 -7.36 -2.33
N MET A 622 26.37 -7.55 -2.66
CA MET A 622 25.87 -7.57 -4.03
C MET A 622 24.69 -6.60 -4.13
N ARG A 623 24.58 -5.92 -5.26
CA ARG A 623 23.47 -5.04 -5.59
C ARG A 623 22.47 -5.79 -6.47
N ILE A 624 21.18 -5.60 -6.22
CA ILE A 624 20.11 -6.10 -7.10
C ILE A 624 20.16 -5.34 -8.43
N LYS A 625 20.24 -6.07 -9.55
CA LYS A 625 20.23 -5.50 -10.90
C LYS A 625 18.97 -4.70 -11.16
N ALA A 626 19.14 -3.59 -11.88
CA ALA A 626 18.03 -2.89 -12.51
C ALA A 626 17.21 -3.83 -13.41
N GLY A 627 15.91 -3.58 -13.52
CA GLY A 627 14.98 -4.38 -14.31
C GLY A 627 13.53 -4.02 -13.96
N PRO A 628 12.55 -4.79 -14.45
CA PRO A 628 11.14 -4.60 -14.08
C PRO A 628 10.98 -4.50 -12.55
N PRO A 629 9.95 -3.80 -12.06
CA PRO A 629 9.72 -3.68 -10.63
C PRO A 629 9.69 -5.09 -10.03
N GLN A 630 10.41 -5.27 -8.92
CA GLN A 630 10.34 -6.46 -8.05
C GLN A 630 11.10 -7.73 -8.51
N ARG A 631 12.29 -7.97 -7.93
CA ARG A 631 12.94 -9.29 -8.00
C ARG A 631 12.42 -10.16 -6.86
N LYS A 632 11.66 -11.21 -7.21
CA LYS A 632 11.15 -12.19 -6.25
C LYS A 632 12.28 -12.90 -5.52
N PHE A 633 12.12 -13.07 -4.22
CA PHE A 633 12.95 -13.93 -3.39
C PHE A 633 12.10 -15.03 -2.74
N TYR A 634 12.77 -16.12 -2.43
CA TYR A 634 12.14 -17.37 -2.08
C TYR A 634 12.75 -17.94 -0.81
N GLY A 635 11.99 -18.79 -0.13
CA GLY A 635 12.46 -19.59 0.97
C GLY A 635 13.03 -20.90 0.44
N LYS A 636 13.55 -21.70 1.35
CA LYS A 636 14.10 -23.02 1.08
C LYS A 636 13.13 -23.94 0.33
N THR A 637 11.83 -23.85 0.62
CA THR A 637 10.78 -24.70 0.03
C THR A 637 10.21 -24.17 -1.28
N ASN A 638 10.88 -23.23 -1.95
CA ASN A 638 10.36 -22.49 -3.12
C ASN A 638 9.11 -21.64 -2.85
N LYS A 639 8.68 -21.49 -1.58
CA LYS A 639 7.67 -20.50 -1.22
C LYS A 639 8.20 -19.10 -1.59
N GLU A 640 7.45 -18.38 -2.40
CA GLU A 640 7.71 -16.96 -2.66
C GLU A 640 7.52 -16.19 -1.36
N CYS A 641 8.58 -15.52 -0.93
CA CYS A 641 8.58 -14.79 0.34
C CYS A 641 8.18 -13.34 0.13
N GLY A 642 8.55 -12.76 -1.01
CA GLY A 642 8.30 -11.37 -1.32
C GLY A 642 9.22 -10.91 -2.44
N GLU A 643 9.42 -9.60 -2.51
CA GLU A 643 10.10 -8.94 -3.60
C GLU A 643 11.13 -7.93 -3.11
N ILE A 644 12.29 -7.87 -3.77
CA ILE A 644 13.38 -6.94 -3.42
C ILE A 644 13.41 -5.80 -4.44
N PRO A 645 13.48 -4.52 -3.99
CA PRO A 645 13.70 -3.38 -4.87
C PRO A 645 14.98 -3.50 -5.69
N ALA A 646 14.97 -2.92 -6.89
CA ALA A 646 16.17 -2.75 -7.69
C ALA A 646 17.20 -1.86 -6.95
N ALA A 647 18.48 -2.01 -7.26
CA ALA A 647 19.59 -1.28 -6.66
C ALA A 647 19.82 -1.49 -5.15
N LYS A 648 18.98 -2.28 -4.45
CA LYS A 648 19.22 -2.63 -3.05
C LYS A 648 20.50 -3.46 -2.90
N VAL A 649 21.29 -3.17 -1.86
CA VAL A 649 22.44 -3.98 -1.47
C VAL A 649 22.00 -5.10 -0.52
N VAL A 650 22.41 -6.33 -0.83
CA VAL A 650 22.22 -7.53 -0.02
C VAL A 650 23.57 -8.19 0.25
N VAL A 651 23.67 -8.97 1.33
CA VAL A 651 24.88 -9.74 1.64
C VAL A 651 24.68 -11.19 1.23
N VAL A 652 25.31 -11.60 0.15
CA VAL A 652 25.28 -12.98 -0.35
C VAL A 652 26.22 -13.83 0.51
N THR A 653 25.63 -14.76 1.26
CA THR A 653 26.34 -15.70 2.14
C THR A 653 26.78 -16.96 1.39
N GLN A 654 26.04 -17.33 0.35
CA GLN A 654 26.41 -18.42 -0.58
C GLN A 654 26.11 -18.00 -2.00
N ARG A 655 27.16 -17.84 -2.82
CA ARG A 655 27.00 -17.43 -4.22
C ARG A 655 26.21 -18.45 -5.03
N SER A 656 26.49 -19.73 -4.84
CA SER A 656 25.71 -20.85 -5.38
C SER A 656 25.13 -21.64 -4.22
N ALA A 657 23.82 -21.55 -4.03
CA ALA A 657 23.13 -22.29 -2.98
C ALA A 657 23.21 -23.80 -3.26
N VAL A 658 23.75 -24.55 -2.30
CA VAL A 658 24.05 -25.99 -2.44
C VAL A 658 22.77 -26.80 -2.67
N ASP A 659 21.67 -26.35 -2.06
CA ASP A 659 20.36 -26.95 -2.11
C ASP A 659 19.44 -26.36 -3.20
N LYS A 660 19.92 -25.36 -3.96
CA LYS A 660 19.11 -24.67 -4.97
C LYS A 660 19.95 -24.14 -6.15
N PRO A 661 20.23 -24.98 -7.16
CA PRO A 661 20.99 -24.57 -8.34
C PRO A 661 20.40 -23.35 -9.04
N GLY A 662 21.26 -22.41 -9.47
CA GLY A 662 20.86 -21.15 -10.10
C GLY A 662 20.45 -20.04 -9.13
N PHE A 663 20.42 -20.32 -7.82
CA PHE A 663 20.13 -19.33 -6.79
C PHE A 663 21.37 -19.01 -5.95
N SER A 664 21.46 -17.76 -5.50
CA SER A 664 22.31 -17.34 -4.39
C SER A 664 21.50 -17.31 -3.11
N ARG A 665 22.14 -17.71 -2.01
CA ARG A 665 21.62 -17.48 -0.66
C ARG A 665 22.16 -16.15 -0.15
N PHE A 666 21.30 -15.30 0.34
CA PHE A 666 21.66 -14.03 0.95
C PHE A 666 21.12 -13.95 2.38
N PHE A 667 21.88 -13.27 3.23
CA PHE A 667 21.49 -12.98 4.60
C PHE A 667 20.17 -12.22 4.60
N ARG A 668 19.32 -12.50 5.58
CA ARG A 668 18.09 -11.74 5.83
C ARG A 668 18.44 -10.49 6.63
N PRO A 669 18.62 -9.30 6.03
CA PRO A 669 18.62 -8.09 6.84
C PRO A 669 17.21 -7.92 7.42
N ALA A 670 17.09 -7.45 8.66
CA ALA A 670 15.87 -6.73 9.03
C ALA A 670 15.91 -5.43 8.22
N ASP A 671 15.24 -5.49 7.09
CA ASP A 671 15.13 -4.46 6.09
C ASP A 671 13.63 -4.28 5.84
N PRO A 672 13.09 -3.04 5.92
CA PRO A 672 11.68 -2.75 5.66
C PRO A 672 11.20 -3.24 4.28
N TYR A 673 12.11 -3.58 3.36
CA TYR A 673 11.79 -4.10 2.02
C TYR A 673 11.69 -5.62 1.93
N LEU A 674 12.03 -6.39 2.97
CA LEU A 674 12.22 -7.85 2.89
C LEU A 674 11.37 -8.65 3.88
N ASN A 675 10.18 -8.15 4.17
CA ASN A 675 9.26 -8.79 5.09
C ASN A 675 8.47 -9.88 4.35
N GLY A 676 9.09 -11.04 4.19
CA GLY A 676 8.43 -12.25 3.70
C GLY A 676 7.98 -13.20 4.80
N GLU A 677 6.98 -14.04 4.52
CA GLU A 677 6.47 -15.06 5.47
C GLU A 677 7.39 -16.26 5.67
N CYS A 678 8.51 -16.31 4.95
CA CYS A 678 9.43 -17.43 5.05
C CYS A 678 10.26 -17.33 6.34
N THR A 679 10.21 -18.40 7.10
CA THR A 679 10.79 -18.54 8.45
C THR A 679 12.07 -19.38 8.44
N ASP A 680 12.75 -19.53 7.31
CA ASP A 680 14.08 -20.11 7.36
C ASP A 680 15.02 -19.09 8.00
N ASP A 681 15.37 -19.33 9.27
CA ASP A 681 16.39 -18.61 10.06
C ASP A 681 17.77 -18.52 9.37
N ASP A 682 17.88 -19.25 8.27
CA ASP A 682 19.02 -19.42 7.39
C ASP A 682 19.11 -18.34 6.28
N GLY A 683 18.09 -17.52 6.04
CA GLY A 683 18.11 -16.46 5.03
C GLY A 683 17.41 -16.83 3.72
N TYR A 684 17.53 -15.98 2.71
CA TYR A 684 16.67 -16.03 1.52
C TYR A 684 17.41 -16.47 0.25
N TYR A 685 16.65 -16.94 -0.73
CA TYR A 685 17.14 -17.37 -2.03
C TYR A 685 16.70 -16.38 -3.11
N ILE A 686 17.67 -15.92 -3.91
CA ILE A 686 17.41 -15.10 -5.09
C ILE A 686 18.16 -15.68 -6.29
N ARG A 687 17.59 -15.53 -7.48
CA ARG A 687 18.21 -15.93 -8.73
C ARG A 687 19.53 -15.20 -8.96
N GLN A 688 20.58 -15.94 -9.30
CA GLN A 688 21.95 -15.41 -9.46
C GLN A 688 22.02 -14.30 -10.51
N GLU A 689 21.23 -14.41 -11.57
CA GLU A 689 21.19 -13.44 -12.66
C GLU A 689 20.72 -12.06 -12.22
N PHE A 690 20.09 -11.92 -11.04
CA PHE A 690 19.63 -10.65 -10.50
C PHE A 690 20.69 -9.92 -9.66
N LEU A 691 21.87 -10.48 -9.47
CA LEU A 691 22.90 -9.91 -8.59
C LEU A 691 24.08 -9.35 -9.40
N VAL A 692 24.60 -8.20 -8.97
CA VAL A 692 25.88 -7.63 -9.44
C VAL A 692 26.76 -7.23 -8.26
N PRO A 693 28.10 -7.33 -8.35
CA PRO A 693 28.98 -6.87 -7.28
C PRO A 693 28.80 -5.39 -6.96
N VAL A 694 28.85 -5.05 -5.67
CA VAL A 694 29.02 -3.65 -5.25
C VAL A 694 30.48 -3.27 -5.50
N GLN A 695 30.70 -2.25 -6.33
CA GLN A 695 32.04 -1.71 -6.60
C GLN A 695 32.63 -1.01 -5.38
#